data_AF-A0A0D1WY39-F1
#
_entry.id   AF-A0A0D1WY39-F1
#
_cell.length_a   1.000
_cell.length_b   1.000
_cell.length_c   1.000
_cell.angle_alpha   90.00
_cell.angle_beta   90.00
_cell.angle_gamma   90.00
#
_symmetry.space_group_name_H-M   'P 1'
#
loop_
_entity.id
_entity.type
_entity.pdbx_description
1 polymer ?
#
loop_
_entity_poly.entity_id
_entity_poly.type
_entity_poly.pdbx_seq_one_letter_code
_entity_poly.pdbx_strand_id
1 'polypeptide(L)'
;MVFGTPTAASRALQLRQSYLCISKYIRSRKYLGHSTYSVTGTISTRCSSTSVKETLQDSKSKLVENAAGSTLVKPQNISKHHALVLTSHVPELDTSQYKSLVNFERTSIHESTSLTTWHDLAALAPDNIDVQTRSHEIKICGYVTSQRQGKGFTFLQLVDPSLKYSVQVIVKDDKKPVELPSSGQPLTSSSTIDPPEQGTEDIYNQLRYVRPHTPVQIQGILVPRKPPRAKKADLKHVRDNVDQNGTGEPVHTVATHDPFVGDVNLVARLEIQAETLNPLNTFPPDVIAQVDTAFPPEGRHLQFRTDPALRRRIQLRTQVATRVRQHLVSSGFEEIETPILFKSTPEGAREFIVPTRKKGLAYALPQSPQQYKQLLMASGISRYFQFARCFRDEDLRADRQPEFTQLDLEMSFADSQAVMDTIRTLLVNSILPTACPDLHVDKTFATYQYQDVMESYGSDKPDIRLGSKIKRIDGWFPPNVVGMMTSLKDPAVEMIKINMQGTSPAESGEFIRSFMDLPTSAIYANNSEGMPGIAVYDVRKPMSGLASFEHDAALKIEQVFQPEPGDILIAQTRANSRLTGGSTTLGGLRRDVYAAAIERGILSPPEGISIIWVVDFPLFSPIEDSAPGQGGSAGICSTHHPFTAPKPGQDLSKLITNPIDIIGDHYDLVINGVEVGGGSRRIHTSDMQELIFKDVLKMKPERIEDFRHLLGALSSGCPPHAGFALGFDRLMAVLTGRNSVRDVIAFPKTADGEDKFVGSPTWLNEDQLKTYHLKITDTMSMTPSPAVSVKA
;
A
#
# COMPACT_ATOMS: atom_id res chain seq x y z
N MET A 1 44.29 19.96 11.19
CA MET A 1 44.53 18.68 10.50
C MET A 1 43.18 18.21 9.98
N VAL A 2 42.99 18.30 8.66
CA VAL A 2 41.75 17.92 7.98
C VAL A 2 41.85 16.43 7.66
N PHE A 3 40.99 15.60 8.24
CA PHE A 3 40.83 14.21 7.83
C PHE A 3 40.03 14.17 6.53
N GLY A 4 40.70 13.90 5.41
CA GLY A 4 40.08 13.79 4.10
C GLY A 4 39.21 12.55 3.97
N THR A 5 38.06 12.71 3.32
CA THR A 5 37.16 11.62 2.95
C THR A 5 37.83 10.69 1.92
N PRO A 6 37.67 9.36 2.03
CA PRO A 6 38.30 8.43 1.09
C PRO A 6 37.65 8.50 -0.29
N THR A 7 38.44 8.60 -1.36
CA THR A 7 37.96 8.66 -2.74
C THR A 7 37.26 7.35 -3.15
N ALA A 8 36.36 7.37 -4.16
CA ALA A 8 35.63 6.20 -4.64
C ALA A 8 36.52 4.98 -4.98
N ALA A 9 37.76 5.23 -5.44
CA ALA A 9 38.76 4.19 -5.68
C ALA A 9 39.17 3.44 -4.40
N SER A 10 39.25 4.13 -3.25
CA SER A 10 39.58 3.52 -1.96
C SER A 10 38.43 2.67 -1.40
N ARG A 11 37.18 3.07 -1.66
CA ARG A 11 35.98 2.33 -1.22
C ARG A 11 35.78 1.05 -2.02
N ALA A 12 36.03 1.08 -3.33
CA ALA A 12 36.06 -0.12 -4.17
C ALA A 12 37.20 -1.08 -3.78
N LEU A 13 38.36 -0.53 -3.37
CA LEU A 13 39.46 -1.32 -2.85
C LEU A 13 39.11 -2.00 -1.52
N GLN A 14 38.47 -1.27 -0.60
CA GLN A 14 37.96 -1.81 0.68
C GLN A 14 36.93 -2.91 0.46
N LEU A 15 35.94 -2.70 -0.41
CA LEU A 15 34.92 -3.71 -0.73
C LEU A 15 35.56 -4.99 -1.33
N ARG A 16 36.54 -4.82 -2.23
CA ARG A 16 37.28 -5.94 -2.80
C ARG A 16 38.10 -6.68 -1.73
N GLN A 17 38.70 -5.97 -0.79
CA GLN A 17 39.44 -6.56 0.32
C GLN A 17 38.50 -7.31 1.28
N SER A 18 37.36 -6.74 1.65
CA SER A 18 36.33 -7.42 2.45
C SER A 18 35.83 -8.70 1.77
N TYR A 19 35.57 -8.67 0.46
CA TYR A 19 35.17 -9.85 -0.30
C TYR A 19 36.24 -10.95 -0.30
N LEU A 20 37.52 -10.58 -0.46
CA LEU A 20 38.64 -11.51 -0.38
C LEU A 20 38.79 -12.13 1.03
N CYS A 21 38.54 -11.37 2.09
CA CYS A 21 38.56 -11.88 3.46
C CYS A 21 37.43 -12.88 3.71
N ILE A 22 36.20 -12.54 3.33
CA ILE A 22 35.05 -13.44 3.43
C ILE A 22 35.31 -14.73 2.64
N SER A 23 35.81 -14.61 1.40
CA SER A 23 36.16 -15.79 0.59
C SER A 23 37.26 -16.65 1.22
N LYS A 24 38.25 -16.05 1.90
CA LYS A 24 39.32 -16.78 2.58
C LYS A 24 38.83 -17.47 3.86
N TYR A 25 37.97 -16.81 4.64
CA TYR A 25 37.32 -17.40 5.82
C TYR A 25 36.46 -18.62 5.45
N ILE A 26 35.65 -18.50 4.39
CA ILE A 26 34.86 -19.63 3.86
C ILE A 26 35.77 -20.78 3.41
N ARG A 27 36.90 -20.46 2.74
CA ARG A 27 37.87 -21.47 2.29
C ARG A 27 38.58 -22.15 3.46
N SER A 28 39.05 -21.42 4.47
CA SER A 28 39.74 -22.02 5.63
C SER A 28 38.84 -22.95 6.44
N ARG A 29 37.55 -22.60 6.58
CA ARG A 29 36.54 -23.50 7.19
C ARG A 29 36.25 -24.73 6.34
N LYS A 30 36.23 -24.61 5.00
CA LYS A 30 36.08 -25.76 4.09
C LYS A 30 37.25 -26.75 4.20
N TYR A 31 38.46 -26.27 4.48
CA TYR A 31 39.64 -27.11 4.74
C TYR A 31 39.66 -27.72 6.16
N LEU A 32 39.08 -27.06 7.17
CA LEU A 32 38.91 -27.63 8.52
C LEU A 32 37.77 -28.66 8.60
N GLY A 33 36.83 -28.64 7.66
CA GLY A 33 35.75 -29.63 7.57
C GLY A 33 36.18 -31.00 7.04
N HIS A 34 37.39 -31.14 6.47
CA HIS A 34 37.93 -32.40 5.95
C HIS A 34 39.42 -32.54 6.30
N SER A 35 39.74 -33.13 7.45
CA SER A 35 40.92 -34.02 7.64
C SER A 35 41.19 -34.28 9.12
N THR A 36 40.65 -35.38 9.64
CA THR A 36 41.34 -36.21 10.63
C THR A 36 42.18 -37.22 9.85
N TYR A 37 43.46 -36.95 9.56
CA TYR A 37 44.48 -37.99 9.32
C TYR A 37 45.87 -37.39 9.50
N SER A 38 46.67 -38.02 10.35
CA SER A 38 48.07 -37.70 10.59
C SER A 38 48.96 -38.34 9.53
N VAL A 39 49.84 -37.59 8.87
CA VAL A 39 51.07 -38.13 8.28
C VAL A 39 52.19 -37.09 8.38
N THR A 40 53.30 -37.51 8.98
CA THR A 40 54.62 -36.90 9.04
C THR A 40 55.26 -36.85 7.64
N GLY A 41 55.78 -35.70 7.20
CA GLY A 41 56.48 -35.63 5.91
C GLY A 41 57.03 -34.26 5.52
N THR A 42 58.35 -34.15 5.67
CA THR A 42 59.35 -33.21 5.13
C THR A 42 58.93 -32.21 4.04
N ILE A 43 59.25 -30.93 4.28
CA ILE A 43 59.19 -29.82 3.33
C ILE A 43 60.16 -30.06 2.16
N SER A 44 59.65 -30.03 0.93
CA SER A 44 60.46 -29.81 -0.29
C SER A 44 59.74 -28.84 -1.22
N THR A 45 60.39 -27.71 -1.47
CA THR A 45 60.00 -26.66 -2.40
C THR A 45 60.28 -27.08 -3.83
N ARG A 46 59.27 -27.12 -4.71
CA ARG A 46 59.45 -26.93 -6.15
C ARG A 46 58.27 -26.18 -6.79
N CYS A 47 58.56 -24.96 -7.23
CA CYS A 47 57.80 -24.22 -8.21
C CYS A 47 57.67 -25.02 -9.52
N SER A 48 56.47 -25.01 -10.11
CA SER A 48 56.34 -24.96 -11.56
C SER A 48 55.06 -24.21 -11.95
N SER A 49 55.27 -23.30 -12.89
CA SER A 49 54.34 -22.37 -13.49
C SER A 49 53.57 -23.01 -14.64
N THR A 50 52.27 -22.70 -14.80
CA THR A 50 51.66 -22.72 -16.15
C THR A 50 50.48 -21.74 -16.27
N SER A 51 50.72 -20.69 -17.07
CA SER A 51 49.86 -19.98 -18.04
C SER A 51 48.33 -19.94 -17.89
N VAL A 52 47.80 -18.70 -17.87
CA VAL A 52 46.68 -18.30 -18.76
C VAL A 52 46.98 -16.90 -19.32
N LYS A 53 47.30 -16.85 -20.62
CA LYS A 53 47.25 -15.68 -21.51
C LYS A 53 46.13 -15.93 -22.54
N GLU A 54 45.69 -14.84 -23.17
CA GLU A 54 44.68 -14.69 -24.24
C GLU A 54 43.26 -14.35 -23.71
N THR A 55 42.58 -13.26 -24.09
CA THR A 55 42.71 -12.41 -25.28
C THR A 55 42.14 -11.00 -24.97
N LEU A 56 42.94 -9.96 -25.20
CA LEU A 56 42.51 -8.56 -25.39
C LEU A 56 43.26 -8.06 -26.62
N GLN A 57 42.60 -8.16 -27.77
CA GLN A 57 43.00 -7.52 -29.02
C GLN A 57 41.72 -6.90 -29.61
N ASP A 58 41.91 -5.81 -30.36
CA ASP A 58 40.94 -4.80 -30.81
C ASP A 58 40.49 -3.81 -29.72
N SER A 59 40.96 -2.57 -29.70
CA SER A 59 41.04 -1.67 -30.85
C SER A 59 41.92 -0.45 -30.55
N LYS A 60 42.99 -0.30 -31.34
CA LYS A 60 43.64 0.99 -31.59
C LYS A 60 43.75 1.18 -33.09
N SER A 61 42.99 2.12 -33.63
CA SER A 61 43.42 2.88 -34.80
C SER A 61 43.01 4.34 -34.62
N LYS A 62 43.89 5.23 -35.08
CA LYS A 62 43.79 6.70 -35.18
C LYS A 62 44.12 7.49 -33.91
N LEU A 63 45.39 7.84 -33.76
CA LEU A 63 45.91 9.17 -34.12
C LEU A 63 47.42 9.23 -33.83
N VAL A 64 48.17 9.59 -34.86
CA VAL A 64 49.62 9.82 -34.91
C VAL A 64 49.83 11.34 -35.04
N GLU A 65 51.06 11.79 -34.71
CA GLU A 65 51.66 13.13 -34.90
C GLU A 65 51.30 14.19 -33.83
N ASN A 66 52.22 14.98 -33.24
CA ASN A 66 53.65 15.27 -33.46
C ASN A 66 54.24 15.81 -32.12
N ALA A 67 55.37 15.30 -31.63
CA ALA A 67 56.72 15.90 -31.68
C ALA A 67 56.92 17.25 -30.94
N ALA A 68 57.79 17.28 -29.90
CA ALA A 68 59.00 18.13 -29.80
C ALA A 68 59.55 18.30 -28.36
N GLY A 69 60.89 18.21 -28.22
CA GLY A 69 61.71 18.87 -27.16
C GLY A 69 62.09 18.02 -25.93
N SER A 70 63.24 17.32 -25.94
CA SER A 70 64.53 17.68 -25.26
C SER A 70 64.39 17.97 -23.75
N THR A 71 65.16 17.44 -22.79
CA THR A 71 66.63 17.30 -22.76
C THR A 71 67.05 16.45 -21.53
N LEU A 72 68.11 15.66 -21.72
CA LEU A 72 69.07 15.02 -20.79
C LEU A 72 69.08 15.41 -19.29
N VAL A 73 69.23 14.41 -18.38
CA VAL A 73 70.40 14.22 -17.47
C VAL A 73 70.54 12.73 -17.07
N LYS A 74 71.79 12.25 -17.00
CA LYS A 74 72.30 10.88 -16.73
C LYS A 74 72.05 10.35 -15.30
N PRO A 75 72.14 9.02 -15.09
CA PRO A 75 71.93 8.37 -13.79
C PRO A 75 73.22 8.34 -12.96
N GLN A 76 73.11 8.66 -11.66
CA GLN A 76 74.14 8.34 -10.66
C GLN A 76 73.65 7.23 -9.73
N ASN A 77 74.51 6.22 -9.61
CA ASN A 77 74.42 5.06 -8.73
C ASN A 77 74.28 5.44 -7.25
N ILE A 78 73.30 4.87 -6.55
CA ILE A 78 73.46 4.46 -5.15
C ILE A 78 72.85 3.07 -4.94
N SER A 79 73.77 2.15 -4.61
CA SER A 79 73.70 0.89 -3.88
C SER A 79 72.34 0.27 -3.47
N LYS A 80 72.29 -1.04 -3.75
CA LYS A 80 71.49 -2.10 -3.10
C LYS A 80 71.15 -1.80 -1.63
N HIS A 81 69.85 -1.72 -1.34
CA HIS A 81 69.14 -2.37 -0.22
C HIS A 81 67.74 -1.75 -0.10
N HIS A 82 66.73 -2.33 -0.76
CA HIS A 82 65.33 -2.29 -0.33
C HIS A 82 64.59 -3.40 -1.07
N ALA A 83 64.61 -4.59 -0.50
CA ALA A 83 63.58 -5.57 -0.80
C ALA A 83 62.26 -4.97 -0.32
N LEU A 84 61.41 -4.56 -1.26
CA LEU A 84 60.00 -4.25 -0.98
C LEU A 84 59.35 -5.54 -0.48
N VAL A 85 59.35 -5.71 0.84
CA VAL A 85 58.48 -6.64 1.53
C VAL A 85 57.06 -6.15 1.24
N LEU A 86 56.41 -6.73 0.24
CA LEU A 86 54.96 -6.69 0.11
C LEU A 86 54.42 -7.53 1.27
N THR A 87 54.30 -6.92 2.45
CA THR A 87 53.46 -7.44 3.51
C THR A 87 52.06 -7.50 2.94
N SER A 88 51.58 -8.70 2.63
CA SER A 88 50.16 -8.94 2.44
C SER A 88 49.51 -8.72 3.81
N HIS A 89 49.23 -7.47 4.16
CA HIS A 89 48.35 -7.16 5.28
C HIS A 89 47.00 -7.79 4.95
N VAL A 90 46.77 -8.97 5.51
CA VAL A 90 45.43 -9.48 5.73
C VAL A 90 44.81 -8.48 6.70
N PRO A 91 43.72 -7.78 6.34
CA PRO A 91 43.00 -6.98 7.32
C PRO A 91 42.53 -7.93 8.42
N GLU A 92 43.02 -7.74 9.65
CA GLU A 92 42.49 -8.43 10.82
C GLU A 92 41.04 -7.98 11.03
N LEU A 93 40.14 -8.94 11.24
CA LEU A 93 38.77 -8.62 11.60
C LEU A 93 38.78 -7.90 12.94
N ASP A 94 38.10 -6.77 13.03
CA ASP A 94 37.88 -6.15 14.33
C ASP A 94 36.96 -7.05 15.18
N THR A 95 36.97 -6.82 16.49
CA THR A 95 36.17 -7.60 17.45
C THR A 95 34.67 -7.58 17.11
N SER A 96 34.15 -6.48 16.57
CA SER A 96 32.73 -6.36 16.20
C SER A 96 32.40 -7.22 14.97
N GLN A 97 33.28 -7.21 13.97
CA GLN A 97 33.18 -8.05 12.78
C GLN A 97 33.24 -9.53 13.16
N TYR A 98 34.19 -9.92 14.02
CA TYR A 98 34.28 -11.30 14.49
C TYR A 98 33.03 -11.72 15.26
N LYS A 99 32.57 -10.91 16.22
CA LYS A 99 31.33 -11.16 16.98
C LYS A 99 30.12 -11.31 16.05
N SER A 100 30.01 -10.46 15.02
CA SER A 100 28.92 -10.51 14.04
C SER A 100 28.93 -11.82 13.24
N LEU A 101 30.10 -12.27 12.78
CA LEU A 101 30.25 -13.52 12.03
C LEU A 101 29.93 -14.75 12.89
N VAL A 102 30.45 -14.81 14.12
CA VAL A 102 30.16 -15.90 15.06
C VAL A 102 28.68 -15.94 15.41
N ASN A 103 28.07 -14.78 15.65
CA ASN A 103 26.63 -14.69 15.91
C ASN A 103 25.82 -15.22 14.73
N PHE A 104 26.14 -14.80 13.50
CA PHE A 104 25.44 -15.25 12.30
C PHE A 104 25.55 -16.77 12.09
N GLU A 105 26.73 -17.35 12.27
CA GLU A 105 26.93 -18.80 12.18
C GLU A 105 26.11 -19.56 13.24
N ARG A 106 26.08 -19.05 14.48
CA ARG A 106 25.30 -19.67 15.57
C ARG A 106 23.80 -19.62 15.31
N THR A 107 23.31 -18.53 14.75
CA THR A 107 21.88 -18.32 14.49
C THR A 107 21.37 -18.97 13.20
N SER A 108 22.23 -19.70 12.49
CA SER A 108 21.85 -20.39 11.27
C SER A 108 20.97 -21.60 11.55
N ILE A 109 20.03 -21.87 10.65
CA ILE A 109 19.17 -23.06 10.73
C ILE A 109 20.05 -24.29 10.52
N HIS A 110 20.03 -25.25 11.46
CA HIS A 110 20.80 -26.48 11.32
C HIS A 110 20.12 -27.43 10.32
N GLU A 111 20.80 -27.78 9.21
CA GLU A 111 20.22 -28.44 8.02
C GLU A 111 20.13 -29.99 8.07
N SER A 112 20.27 -30.64 9.23
CA SER A 112 20.40 -32.10 9.27
C SER A 112 19.11 -32.92 9.05
N THR A 113 17.91 -32.31 9.10
CA THR A 113 16.59 -33.00 8.95
C THR A 113 15.51 -32.06 8.40
N SER A 114 14.47 -32.61 7.73
CA SER A 114 13.35 -31.84 7.19
C SER A 114 12.53 -31.18 8.31
N LEU A 115 12.29 -29.87 8.21
CA LEU A 115 11.45 -29.11 9.15
C LEU A 115 10.00 -29.61 9.09
N THR A 116 9.40 -29.82 10.26
CA THR A 116 7.98 -30.11 10.42
C THR A 116 7.18 -28.84 10.12
N THR A 117 6.16 -28.94 9.25
CA THR A 117 5.31 -27.77 8.96
C THR A 117 4.28 -27.56 10.09
N TRP A 118 3.91 -26.31 10.31
CA TRP A 118 2.87 -25.96 11.30
C TRP A 118 1.49 -26.50 10.93
N HIS A 119 1.22 -26.67 9.63
CA HIS A 119 -0.03 -27.27 9.16
C HIS A 119 -0.10 -28.76 9.53
N ASP A 120 0.97 -29.51 9.29
CA ASP A 120 1.06 -30.92 9.68
C ASP A 120 0.92 -31.07 11.19
N LEU A 121 1.63 -30.22 11.96
CA LEU A 121 1.52 -30.21 13.42
C LEU A 121 0.08 -29.98 13.89
N ALA A 122 -0.62 -29.02 13.29
CA ALA A 122 -1.98 -28.70 13.69
C ALA A 122 -2.99 -29.79 13.25
N ALA A 123 -2.72 -30.52 12.17
CA ALA A 123 -3.56 -31.60 11.66
C ALA A 123 -3.41 -32.94 12.42
N LEU A 124 -2.37 -33.11 13.25
CA LEU A 124 -2.11 -34.36 13.96
C LEU A 124 -3.14 -34.65 15.05
N ALA A 125 -3.73 -35.85 15.00
CA ALA A 125 -4.61 -36.37 16.04
C ALA A 125 -3.82 -36.89 17.25
N PRO A 126 -4.24 -36.61 18.50
CA PRO A 126 -3.55 -37.06 19.71
C PRO A 126 -3.44 -38.57 19.83
N ASP A 127 -4.43 -39.30 19.32
CA ASP A 127 -4.53 -40.76 19.43
C ASP A 127 -3.50 -41.51 18.58
N ASN A 128 -2.84 -40.80 17.65
CA ASN A 128 -1.79 -41.34 16.79
C ASN A 128 -0.38 -41.20 17.39
N ILE A 129 -0.25 -40.62 18.59
CA ILE A 129 1.06 -40.37 19.21
C ILE A 129 1.40 -41.48 20.20
N ASP A 130 2.31 -42.37 19.79
CA ASP A 130 2.93 -43.32 20.69
C ASP A 130 4.19 -42.73 21.35
N VAL A 131 4.05 -42.39 22.63
CA VAL A 131 5.12 -41.79 23.45
C VAL A 131 6.27 -42.79 23.71
N GLN A 132 6.04 -44.10 23.59
CA GLN A 132 7.07 -45.12 23.88
C GLN A 132 8.02 -45.37 22.70
N THR A 133 7.61 -45.12 21.46
CA THR A 133 8.41 -45.41 20.25
C THR A 133 9.28 -44.24 19.75
N ARG A 134 9.24 -43.06 20.40
CA ARG A 134 9.88 -41.81 19.90
C ARG A 134 9.54 -41.49 18.43
N SER A 135 8.40 -41.97 17.94
CA SER A 135 8.02 -41.95 16.52
C SER A 135 7.67 -40.56 15.95
N HIS A 136 7.65 -39.51 16.80
CA HIS A 136 7.22 -38.15 16.45
C HIS A 136 8.22 -37.10 16.93
N GLU A 137 9.50 -37.31 16.61
CA GLU A 137 10.51 -36.26 16.69
C GLU A 137 10.18 -35.18 15.67
N ILE A 138 10.15 -33.92 16.11
CA ILE A 138 9.83 -32.78 15.28
C ILE A 138 10.90 -31.72 15.36
N LYS A 139 11.03 -30.96 14.28
CA LYS A 139 11.89 -29.78 14.22
C LYS A 139 11.08 -28.62 13.67
N ILE A 140 10.84 -27.60 14.49
CA ILE A 140 9.93 -26.52 14.17
C ILE A 140 10.55 -25.16 14.48
N CYS A 141 10.22 -24.17 13.66
CA CYS A 141 10.66 -22.79 13.84
C CYS A 141 9.46 -21.88 14.12
N GLY A 142 9.65 -20.91 15.00
CA GLY A 142 8.60 -19.95 15.35
C GLY A 142 9.13 -18.82 16.22
N TYR A 143 8.21 -18.01 16.72
CA TYR A 143 8.50 -16.93 17.66
C TYR A 143 8.03 -17.32 19.05
N VAL A 144 8.89 -17.17 20.06
CA VAL A 144 8.45 -17.33 21.45
C VAL A 144 7.71 -16.06 21.86
N THR A 145 6.47 -16.16 22.33
CA THR A 145 5.69 -15.00 22.82
C THR A 145 5.54 -14.97 24.33
N SER A 146 5.65 -16.13 25.00
CA SER A 146 5.55 -16.22 26.46
C SER A 146 6.57 -17.20 27.01
N GLN A 147 7.12 -16.88 28.17
CA GLN A 147 7.97 -17.77 28.96
C GLN A 147 7.48 -17.73 30.41
N ARG A 148 7.14 -18.90 30.97
CA ARG A 148 6.62 -19.05 32.32
C ARG A 148 7.38 -20.14 33.05
N GLN A 149 8.01 -19.80 34.17
CA GLN A 149 8.68 -20.77 35.03
C GLN A 149 7.66 -21.54 35.88
N GLY A 150 7.79 -22.85 35.90
CA GLY A 150 7.05 -23.79 36.74
C GLY A 150 7.97 -24.53 37.71
N LYS A 151 7.41 -25.49 38.46
CA LYS A 151 8.20 -26.33 39.38
C LYS A 151 8.94 -27.42 38.59
N GLY A 152 10.20 -27.16 38.23
CA GLY A 152 11.07 -28.09 37.51
C GLY A 152 10.89 -28.10 35.99
N PHE A 153 10.12 -27.16 35.46
CA PHE A 153 9.89 -27.01 34.03
C PHE A 153 9.71 -25.53 33.68
N THR A 154 10.19 -25.13 32.50
CA THR A 154 9.85 -23.85 31.88
C THR A 154 8.88 -24.09 30.72
N PHE A 155 7.76 -23.36 30.72
CA PHE A 155 6.77 -23.39 29.64
C PHE A 155 7.01 -22.22 28.69
N LEU A 156 7.05 -22.50 27.39
CA LEU A 156 7.08 -21.50 26.34
C LEU A 156 5.80 -21.55 25.51
N GLN A 157 5.35 -20.39 25.06
CA GLN A 157 4.37 -20.29 24.00
C GLN A 157 5.12 -20.04 22.70
N LEU A 158 5.06 -20.99 21.76
CA LEU A 158 5.64 -20.86 20.44
C LEU A 158 4.54 -20.52 19.45
N VAL A 159 4.73 -19.46 18.68
CA VAL A 159 3.82 -19.01 17.62
C VAL A 159 4.48 -19.24 16.26
N ASP A 160 3.69 -19.63 15.28
CA ASP A 160 4.20 -19.89 13.94
C ASP A 160 4.64 -18.60 13.21
N PRO A 161 5.46 -18.70 12.14
CA PRO A 161 5.89 -17.54 11.38
C PRO A 161 4.75 -16.71 10.76
N SER A 162 3.58 -17.31 10.51
CA SER A 162 2.40 -16.59 10.00
C SER A 162 1.56 -15.91 11.08
N LEU A 163 1.91 -16.11 12.37
CA LEU A 163 1.23 -15.59 13.54
C LEU A 163 -0.25 -16.01 13.63
N LYS A 164 -0.56 -17.23 13.17
CA LYS A 164 -1.90 -17.83 13.15
C LYS A 164 -2.02 -19.03 14.07
N TYR A 165 -0.97 -19.82 14.22
CA TYR A 165 -0.98 -21.03 15.03
C TYR A 165 -0.04 -20.86 16.22
N SER A 166 -0.36 -21.56 17.29
CA SER A 166 0.53 -21.62 18.44
C SER A 166 0.54 -23.00 19.08
N VAL A 167 1.62 -23.33 19.77
CA VAL A 167 1.79 -24.59 20.50
C VAL A 167 2.56 -24.33 21.79
N GLN A 168 2.22 -25.09 22.83
CA GLN A 168 2.96 -25.05 24.08
C GLN A 168 4.24 -25.88 23.94
N VAL A 169 5.35 -25.36 24.46
CA VAL A 169 6.62 -26.08 24.54
C VAL A 169 7.01 -26.20 26.01
N ILE A 170 7.49 -27.38 26.41
CA ILE A 170 8.00 -27.67 27.75
C ILE A 170 9.50 -27.90 27.66
N VAL A 171 10.24 -27.19 28.50
CA VAL A 171 11.68 -27.39 28.75
C VAL A 171 11.83 -27.91 30.18
N LYS A 172 12.56 -29.02 30.39
CA LYS A 172 12.86 -29.56 31.73
C LYS A 172 13.99 -28.78 32.39
N ASP A 173 13.83 -28.42 33.66
CA ASP A 173 14.86 -27.76 34.46
C ASP A 173 15.69 -28.82 35.23
N ASP A 174 16.55 -29.56 34.54
CA ASP A 174 17.26 -30.71 35.13
C ASP A 174 18.53 -30.35 35.96
N LYS A 175 18.75 -29.08 36.36
CA LYS A 175 19.88 -28.69 37.23
C LYS A 175 19.55 -27.64 38.29
N LYS A 176 20.04 -27.88 39.52
CA LYS A 176 20.07 -26.89 40.61
C LYS A 176 20.88 -25.65 40.19
N PRO A 177 20.49 -24.43 40.62
CA PRO A 177 21.27 -23.23 40.35
C PRO A 177 22.68 -23.40 40.94
N VAL A 178 23.71 -23.11 40.16
CA VAL A 178 25.07 -22.92 40.67
C VAL A 178 25.05 -21.61 41.47
N GLU A 179 25.35 -21.69 42.77
CA GLU A 179 25.50 -20.51 43.62
C GLU A 179 26.61 -19.59 43.08
N LEU A 180 26.29 -18.31 42.92
CA LEU A 180 27.29 -17.27 42.66
C LEU A 180 28.11 -17.03 43.93
N PRO A 181 29.42 -16.69 43.82
CA PRO A 181 30.20 -16.23 44.96
C PRO A 181 29.58 -14.96 45.56
N SER A 182 29.47 -14.93 46.88
CA SER A 182 28.90 -13.84 47.68
C SER A 182 29.58 -12.49 47.45
N SER A 183 28.74 -11.50 47.09
CA SER A 183 28.82 -10.05 47.30
C SER A 183 30.17 -9.39 47.63
N GLY A 184 30.55 -8.42 46.79
CA GLY A 184 31.35 -7.28 47.25
C GLY A 184 32.13 -6.55 46.16
N GLN A 185 31.46 -5.88 45.20
CA GLN A 185 31.96 -4.65 44.54
C GLN A 185 30.85 -3.99 43.69
N PRO A 186 30.79 -2.64 43.63
CA PRO A 186 29.73 -1.93 42.93
C PRO A 186 29.90 -2.01 41.41
N LEU A 187 28.84 -2.42 40.71
CA LEU A 187 28.76 -2.47 39.25
C LEU A 187 28.67 -1.05 38.69
N THR A 188 29.68 -0.65 37.92
CA THR A 188 29.65 0.52 37.04
C THR A 188 28.81 0.22 35.79
N SER A 189 28.07 1.23 35.32
CA SER A 189 27.20 1.18 34.14
C SER A 189 27.99 1.07 32.83
N SER A 190 28.41 -0.14 32.43
CA SER A 190 28.84 -0.47 31.05
C SER A 190 29.10 -1.96 30.78
N SER A 191 28.46 -2.88 31.51
CA SER A 191 28.66 -4.33 31.29
C SER A 191 27.57 -4.93 30.39
N THR A 192 27.80 -4.87 29.09
CA THR A 192 27.25 -5.89 28.18
C THR A 192 27.87 -7.23 28.56
N ILE A 193 27.07 -8.16 29.06
CA ILE A 193 27.50 -9.51 29.41
C ILE A 193 27.91 -10.23 28.10
N ASP A 194 29.20 -10.48 27.92
CA ASP A 194 29.71 -11.26 26.78
C ASP A 194 29.16 -12.72 26.83
N PRO A 195 28.67 -13.28 25.72
CA PRO A 195 28.30 -14.69 25.67
C PRO A 195 29.54 -15.60 25.49
N PRO A 196 29.62 -16.77 26.14
CA PRO A 196 30.81 -17.63 26.15
C PRO A 196 30.93 -18.59 24.95
N GLU A 197 32.12 -19.20 24.82
CA GLU A 197 32.60 -20.06 23.71
C GLU A 197 31.87 -21.41 23.54
N GLN A 198 31.99 -21.96 22.33
CA GLN A 198 31.38 -23.21 21.84
C GLN A 198 31.58 -24.42 22.77
N GLY A 199 30.48 -24.83 23.40
CA GLY A 199 30.26 -26.14 24.01
C GLY A 199 28.75 -26.40 24.02
N THR A 200 28.31 -27.65 24.13
CA THR A 200 26.89 -28.03 24.25
C THR A 200 26.23 -27.27 25.41
N GLU A 201 25.67 -26.10 25.11
CA GLU A 201 24.97 -25.30 26.09
C GLU A 201 23.68 -26.02 26.50
N ASP A 202 23.49 -26.08 27.81
CA ASP A 202 22.25 -26.49 28.45
C ASP A 202 21.09 -25.66 27.88
N ILE A 203 20.00 -26.32 27.44
CA ILE A 203 18.78 -25.67 26.94
C ILE A 203 18.30 -24.57 27.90
N TYR A 204 18.56 -24.75 29.21
CA TYR A 204 18.26 -23.79 30.26
C TYR A 204 19.06 -22.48 30.19
N ASN A 205 20.31 -22.51 29.73
CA ASN A 205 21.10 -21.28 29.55
C ASN A 205 20.60 -20.48 28.35
N GLN A 206 20.17 -21.16 27.29
CA GLN A 206 19.63 -20.51 26.10
C GLN A 206 18.33 -19.76 26.37
N LEU A 207 17.51 -20.25 27.32
CA LEU A 207 16.31 -19.57 27.80
C LEU A 207 16.55 -18.16 28.34
N ARG A 208 17.78 -17.80 28.74
CA ARG A 208 18.11 -16.43 29.20
C ARG A 208 18.11 -15.40 28.07
N TYR A 209 18.28 -15.86 26.83
CA TYR A 209 18.30 -15.03 25.63
C TYR A 209 16.96 -15.01 24.89
N VAL A 210 15.98 -15.77 25.39
CA VAL A 210 14.63 -15.83 24.83
C VAL A 210 13.78 -14.74 25.47
N ARG A 211 13.15 -13.93 24.62
CA ARG A 211 12.20 -12.87 24.96
C ARG A 211 10.97 -13.04 24.06
N PRO A 212 9.85 -12.37 24.37
CA PRO A 212 8.76 -12.27 23.42
C PRO A 212 9.27 -11.78 22.05
N HIS A 213 8.80 -12.42 20.98
CA HIS A 213 9.23 -12.24 19.58
C HIS A 213 10.62 -12.79 19.21
N THR A 214 11.33 -13.46 20.12
CA THR A 214 12.58 -14.14 19.78
C THR A 214 12.29 -15.29 18.79
N PRO A 215 12.88 -15.29 17.58
CA PRO A 215 12.77 -16.43 16.68
C PRO A 215 13.64 -17.57 17.20
N VAL A 216 13.09 -18.78 17.21
CA VAL A 216 13.77 -19.99 17.69
C VAL A 216 13.56 -21.14 16.72
N GLN A 217 14.53 -22.05 16.68
CA GLN A 217 14.37 -23.41 16.17
C GLN A 217 14.32 -24.37 17.36
N ILE A 218 13.32 -25.24 17.40
CA ILE A 218 13.13 -26.22 18.47
C ILE A 218 13.15 -27.61 17.86
N GLN A 219 13.92 -28.51 18.46
CA GLN A 219 13.86 -29.95 18.20
C GLN A 219 13.35 -30.64 19.46
N GLY A 220 12.42 -31.56 19.31
CA GLY A 220 11.85 -32.26 20.45
C GLY A 220 10.84 -33.31 20.06
N ILE A 221 10.14 -33.84 21.05
CA ILE A 221 9.17 -34.91 20.88
C ILE A 221 7.77 -34.35 21.18
N LEU A 222 6.80 -34.68 20.33
CA LEU A 222 5.39 -34.38 20.60
C LEU A 222 4.85 -35.26 21.72
N VAL A 223 4.18 -34.64 22.69
CA VAL A 223 3.53 -35.35 23.80
C VAL A 223 2.07 -34.88 23.98
N PRO A 224 1.17 -35.76 24.43
CA PRO A 224 -0.19 -35.36 24.76
C PRO A 224 -0.21 -34.32 25.87
N ARG A 225 -0.87 -33.18 25.62
CA ARG A 225 -1.01 -32.11 26.60
C ARG A 225 -2.08 -32.47 27.61
N LYS A 226 -1.71 -32.51 28.90
CA LYS A 226 -2.69 -32.72 29.98
C LYS A 226 -3.62 -31.51 30.05
N PRO A 227 -4.95 -31.71 30.15
CA PRO A 227 -5.87 -30.60 30.32
C PRO A 227 -5.53 -29.83 31.61
N PRO A 228 -5.63 -28.49 31.61
CA PRO A 228 -5.41 -27.71 32.82
C PRO A 228 -6.33 -28.20 33.94
N ARG A 229 -5.81 -28.29 35.17
CA ARG A 229 -6.65 -28.59 36.35
C ARG A 229 -7.73 -27.51 36.43
N ALA A 230 -8.99 -27.90 36.23
CA ALA A 230 -10.11 -26.96 36.21
C ALA A 230 -10.11 -26.07 37.46
N LYS A 231 -9.99 -24.75 37.29
CA LYS A 231 -10.54 -23.81 38.26
C LYS A 231 -12.06 -23.87 38.08
N LYS A 232 -12.79 -23.97 39.19
CA LYS A 232 -14.22 -24.30 39.30
C LYS A 232 -15.23 -23.35 38.59
N ALA A 233 -14.80 -22.49 37.66
CA ALA A 233 -15.63 -21.46 37.05
C ALA A 233 -15.79 -21.51 35.51
N ASP A 234 -14.91 -22.16 34.74
CA ASP A 234 -14.90 -22.00 33.27
C ASP A 234 -15.16 -23.30 32.49
N LEU A 235 -16.25 -24.02 32.84
CA LEU A 235 -16.77 -25.14 32.04
C LEU A 235 -17.97 -24.71 31.20
N LYS A 236 -17.81 -23.66 30.38
CA LYS A 236 -18.67 -23.39 29.24
C LYS A 236 -17.79 -22.94 28.07
N HIS A 237 -17.87 -23.68 26.96
CA HIS A 237 -17.23 -23.43 25.66
C HIS A 237 -15.83 -24.02 25.42
N VAL A 238 -15.72 -25.34 25.48
CA VAL A 238 -14.91 -26.05 24.47
C VAL A 238 -15.89 -26.47 23.38
N ARG A 239 -16.04 -25.66 22.33
CA ARG A 239 -16.75 -26.09 21.12
C ARG A 239 -15.73 -26.80 20.24
N ASP A 240 -15.91 -28.10 20.04
CA ASP A 240 -15.28 -28.78 18.91
C ASP A 240 -15.85 -28.14 17.64
N ASN A 241 -15.04 -27.39 16.89
CA ASN A 241 -15.45 -26.88 15.58
C ASN A 241 -15.49 -28.08 14.63
N VAL A 242 -16.69 -28.59 14.36
CA VAL A 242 -16.95 -29.49 13.24
C VAL A 242 -17.04 -28.62 11.99
N ASP A 243 -16.15 -28.88 11.03
CA ASP A 243 -16.07 -28.19 9.75
C ASP A 243 -17.40 -28.29 8.98
N GLN A 244 -18.11 -27.17 8.84
CA GLN A 244 -19.28 -27.06 7.94
C GLN A 244 -18.93 -26.32 6.63
N ASN A 245 -17.71 -25.77 6.49
CA ASN A 245 -17.39 -24.81 5.43
C ASN A 245 -16.24 -25.23 4.48
N GLY A 246 -15.60 -26.39 4.69
CA GLY A 246 -14.65 -26.93 3.72
C GLY A 246 -13.39 -26.08 3.54
N THR A 247 -12.98 -25.33 4.57
CA THR A 247 -11.80 -24.44 4.55
C THR A 247 -10.49 -25.15 4.93
N GLY A 248 -10.52 -26.44 5.27
CA GLY A 248 -9.31 -27.21 5.57
C GLY A 248 -8.60 -26.75 6.86
N GLU A 249 -9.32 -26.13 7.79
CA GLU A 249 -8.73 -25.78 9.08
C GLU A 249 -8.56 -27.02 9.97
N PRO A 250 -7.40 -27.22 10.60
CA PRO A 250 -7.11 -28.41 11.37
C PRO A 250 -8.02 -28.55 12.61
N VAL A 251 -8.68 -29.72 12.71
CA VAL A 251 -9.73 -30.12 13.67
C VAL A 251 -9.28 -30.12 15.15
N HIS A 252 -7.99 -29.93 15.43
CA HIS A 252 -7.39 -30.05 16.77
C HIS A 252 -6.85 -28.74 17.36
N THR A 253 -7.32 -27.60 16.84
CA THR A 253 -6.93 -26.27 17.34
C THR A 253 -8.07 -25.57 18.11
N VAL A 254 -7.72 -24.67 19.02
CA VAL A 254 -8.65 -23.84 19.80
C VAL A 254 -8.24 -22.38 19.65
N ALA A 255 -9.18 -21.50 19.31
CA ALA A 255 -8.92 -20.06 19.25
C ALA A 255 -8.57 -19.52 20.64
N THR A 256 -7.45 -18.82 20.75
CA THR A 256 -6.95 -18.22 21.98
C THR A 256 -6.33 -16.86 21.70
N HIS A 257 -6.29 -15.99 22.70
CA HIS A 257 -5.68 -14.66 22.58
C HIS A 257 -4.25 -14.67 23.14
N ASP A 258 -3.27 -14.36 22.29
CA ASP A 258 -1.87 -14.14 22.68
C ASP A 258 -1.62 -12.63 22.90
N PRO A 259 -1.08 -12.20 24.07
CA PRO A 259 -0.87 -10.79 24.37
C PRO A 259 0.08 -10.03 23.42
N PHE A 260 0.88 -10.74 22.62
CA PHE A 260 1.89 -10.15 21.74
C PHE A 260 1.47 -10.11 20.27
N VAL A 261 0.72 -11.12 19.85
CA VAL A 261 0.33 -11.28 18.44
C VAL A 261 -1.18 -11.35 18.23
N GLY A 262 -1.99 -11.29 19.28
CA GLY A 262 -3.45 -11.33 19.19
C GLY A 262 -3.99 -12.74 18.98
N ASP A 263 -5.06 -12.87 18.22
CA ASP A 263 -5.79 -14.13 18.11
C ASP A 263 -4.99 -15.19 17.32
N VAL A 264 -4.80 -16.36 17.95
CA VAL A 264 -4.08 -17.51 17.40
C VAL A 264 -4.84 -18.81 17.68
N ASN A 265 -4.69 -19.77 16.77
CA ASN A 265 -5.19 -21.13 16.86
C ASN A 265 -4.19 -22.00 17.62
N LEU A 266 -4.46 -22.25 18.91
CA LEU A 266 -3.65 -23.08 19.77
C LEU A 266 -3.85 -24.56 19.45
N VAL A 267 -2.78 -25.29 19.16
CA VAL A 267 -2.76 -26.76 19.13
C VAL A 267 -3.01 -27.25 20.55
N ALA A 268 -4.27 -27.57 20.87
CA ALA A 268 -4.73 -27.60 22.26
C ALA A 268 -4.40 -28.91 22.97
N ARG A 269 -4.33 -30.02 22.23
CA ARG A 269 -4.20 -31.37 22.77
C ARG A 269 -2.76 -31.91 22.72
N LEU A 270 -1.84 -31.18 22.11
CA LEU A 270 -0.43 -31.55 21.97
C LEU A 270 0.47 -30.45 22.53
N GLU A 271 1.66 -30.84 22.99
CA GLU A 271 2.74 -29.94 23.36
C GLU A 271 4.09 -30.54 22.95
N ILE A 272 5.11 -29.69 22.83
CA ILE A 272 6.44 -30.10 22.41
C ILE A 272 7.31 -30.23 23.67
N GLN A 273 7.81 -31.42 23.96
CA GLN A 273 8.89 -31.56 24.94
C GLN A 273 10.21 -31.28 24.22
N ALA A 274 10.77 -30.08 24.44
CA ALA A 274 11.98 -29.64 23.75
C ALA A 274 13.22 -30.38 24.27
N GLU A 275 13.99 -30.94 23.34
CA GLU A 275 15.32 -31.49 23.58
C GLU A 275 16.39 -30.46 23.25
N THR A 276 16.16 -29.65 22.21
CA THR A 276 16.98 -28.49 21.88
C THR A 276 16.10 -27.27 21.62
N LEU A 277 16.62 -26.11 21.97
CA LEU A 277 16.06 -24.80 21.64
C LEU A 277 17.25 -23.99 21.16
N ASN A 278 17.20 -23.44 19.95
CA ASN A 278 18.24 -22.59 19.36
C ASN A 278 17.66 -21.22 19.00
N PRO A 279 18.01 -20.12 19.70
CA PRO A 279 17.65 -18.77 19.30
C PRO A 279 18.30 -18.41 17.95
N LEU A 280 17.46 -18.11 16.96
CA LEU A 280 17.87 -17.74 15.61
C LEU A 280 18.10 -16.23 15.46
N ASN A 281 17.76 -15.44 16.48
CA ASN A 281 18.10 -14.03 16.60
C ASN A 281 17.78 -13.55 18.02
N THR A 282 18.13 -12.31 18.34
CA THR A 282 17.70 -11.63 19.57
C THR A 282 16.60 -10.63 19.27
N PHE A 283 15.67 -10.44 20.21
CA PHE A 283 14.72 -9.33 20.19
C PHE A 283 15.22 -8.21 21.12
N PRO A 284 15.19 -6.92 20.70
CA PRO A 284 15.72 -5.82 21.50
C PRO A 284 15.06 -5.73 22.89
N PRO A 285 15.83 -5.46 23.94
CA PRO A 285 15.33 -5.52 25.32
C PRO A 285 14.40 -4.37 25.71
N ASP A 286 14.54 -3.25 25.03
CA ASP A 286 13.86 -1.97 25.19
C ASP A 286 12.57 -1.85 24.35
N VAL A 287 12.39 -2.75 23.38
CA VAL A 287 11.20 -2.79 22.53
C VAL A 287 10.13 -3.65 23.17
N ILE A 288 8.99 -3.03 23.51
CA ILE A 288 7.79 -3.73 23.95
C ILE A 288 6.86 -3.84 22.74
N ALA A 289 6.68 -5.03 22.20
CA ALA A 289 5.83 -5.28 21.03
C ALA A 289 4.61 -6.12 21.42
N GLN A 290 3.70 -5.55 22.21
CA GLN A 290 2.44 -6.19 22.57
C GLN A 290 1.32 -5.78 21.62
N VAL A 291 0.21 -6.53 21.62
CA VAL A 291 -1.03 -6.06 21.00
C VAL A 291 -1.37 -4.66 21.53
N ASP A 292 -1.93 -3.82 20.67
CA ASP A 292 -2.23 -2.39 20.92
C ASP A 292 -1.01 -1.47 21.08
N THR A 293 0.22 -1.99 20.98
CA THR A 293 1.39 -1.12 20.89
C THR A 293 1.37 -0.37 19.56
N ALA A 294 1.16 0.95 19.63
CA ALA A 294 1.20 1.84 18.48
C ALA A 294 2.65 2.14 18.08
N PHE A 295 3.15 1.42 17.07
CA PHE A 295 4.43 1.74 16.45
C PHE A 295 4.26 2.86 15.42
N PRO A 296 5.26 3.77 15.27
CA PRO A 296 5.23 4.77 14.21
C PRO A 296 5.50 4.10 12.84
N PRO A 297 5.31 4.80 11.71
CA PRO A 297 5.51 4.25 10.37
C PRO A 297 6.89 3.61 10.12
N GLU A 298 7.95 4.09 10.78
CA GLU A 298 9.31 3.52 10.78
C GLU A 298 9.34 2.09 11.35
N GLY A 299 8.40 1.78 12.24
CA GLY A 299 8.21 0.47 12.87
C GLY A 299 7.22 -0.43 12.12
N ARG A 300 6.98 -0.25 10.81
CA ARG A 300 5.95 -0.98 10.06
C ARG A 300 6.02 -2.50 10.22
N HIS A 301 7.22 -3.07 10.24
CA HIS A 301 7.43 -4.50 10.49
C HIS A 301 6.95 -4.98 11.89
N LEU A 302 7.02 -4.11 12.90
CA LEU A 302 6.49 -4.39 14.25
C LEU A 302 4.99 -4.18 14.30
N GLN A 303 4.43 -3.20 13.58
CA GLN A 303 2.98 -3.08 13.41
C GLN A 303 2.40 -4.38 12.84
N PHE A 304 3.06 -5.00 11.86
CA PHE A 304 2.65 -6.31 11.36
C PHE A 304 2.69 -7.42 12.40
N ARG A 305 3.51 -7.32 13.45
CA ARG A 305 3.51 -8.31 14.56
C ARG A 305 2.43 -8.02 15.59
N THR A 306 2.15 -6.75 15.87
CA THR A 306 1.27 -6.33 16.98
C THR A 306 -0.15 -5.96 16.60
N ASP A 307 -0.45 -5.70 15.32
CA ASP A 307 -1.77 -5.34 14.81
C ASP A 307 -2.40 -6.51 14.00
N PRO A 308 -3.26 -7.34 14.63
CA PRO A 308 -3.98 -8.40 13.94
C PRO A 308 -4.94 -7.89 12.86
N ALA A 309 -5.51 -6.69 13.03
CA ALA A 309 -6.44 -6.12 12.07
C ALA A 309 -5.72 -5.73 10.78
N LEU A 310 -4.52 -5.13 10.87
CA LEU A 310 -3.66 -4.87 9.70
C LEU A 310 -3.33 -6.17 8.97
N ARG A 311 -2.86 -7.21 9.69
CA ARG A 311 -2.58 -8.51 9.08
C ARG A 311 -3.79 -9.08 8.37
N ARG A 312 -4.97 -9.04 9.01
CA ARG A 312 -6.21 -9.54 8.43
C ARG A 312 -6.59 -8.80 7.15
N ARG A 313 -6.44 -7.47 7.10
CA ARG A 313 -6.70 -6.68 5.89
C ARG A 313 -5.76 -7.05 4.74
N ILE A 314 -4.47 -7.23 5.03
CA ILE A 314 -3.47 -7.63 4.02
C ILE A 314 -3.71 -9.07 3.53
N GLN A 315 -4.08 -9.99 4.43
CA GLN A 315 -4.46 -11.36 4.05
C GLN A 315 -5.74 -11.37 3.20
N LEU A 316 -6.74 -10.59 3.59
CA LEU A 316 -7.99 -10.47 2.84
C LEU A 316 -7.74 -9.93 1.44
N ARG A 317 -6.87 -8.91 1.30
CA ARG A 317 -6.45 -8.40 -0.01
C ARG A 317 -5.90 -9.52 -0.91
N THR A 318 -5.05 -10.40 -0.39
CA THR A 318 -4.53 -11.56 -1.13
C THR A 318 -5.63 -12.54 -1.52
N GLN A 319 -6.55 -12.85 -0.59
CA GLN A 319 -7.68 -13.74 -0.86
C GLN A 319 -8.59 -13.20 -1.96
N VAL A 320 -8.98 -11.93 -1.87
CA VAL A 320 -9.79 -11.25 -2.88
C VAL A 320 -9.08 -11.24 -4.23
N ALA A 321 -7.79 -10.86 -4.29
CA ALA A 321 -7.02 -10.88 -5.54
C ALA A 321 -6.96 -12.28 -6.17
N THR A 322 -6.81 -13.33 -5.36
CA THR A 322 -6.80 -14.72 -5.83
C THR A 322 -8.15 -15.11 -6.44
N ARG A 323 -9.25 -14.77 -5.76
CA ARG A 323 -10.62 -15.06 -6.24
C ARG A 323 -10.96 -14.28 -7.50
N VAL A 324 -10.53 -13.04 -7.59
CA VAL A 324 -10.67 -12.22 -8.82
C VAL A 324 -9.95 -12.88 -9.99
N ARG A 325 -8.68 -13.29 -9.83
CA ARG A 325 -7.94 -13.98 -10.89
C ARG A 325 -8.66 -15.24 -11.36
N GLN A 326 -9.08 -16.09 -10.42
CA GLN A 326 -9.81 -17.31 -10.72
C GLN A 326 -11.10 -17.04 -11.51
N HIS A 327 -11.85 -16.00 -11.12
CA HIS A 327 -13.10 -15.61 -11.77
C HIS A 327 -12.89 -15.08 -13.20
N LEU A 328 -11.91 -14.20 -13.38
CA LEU A 328 -11.64 -13.60 -14.69
C LEU A 328 -11.10 -14.63 -15.67
N VAL A 329 -10.16 -15.49 -15.22
CA VAL A 329 -9.63 -16.59 -16.04
C VAL A 329 -10.73 -17.58 -16.43
N SER A 330 -11.61 -17.96 -15.50
CA SER A 330 -12.75 -18.84 -15.85
C SER A 330 -13.78 -18.18 -16.77
N SER A 331 -13.80 -16.84 -16.79
CA SER A 331 -14.61 -16.03 -17.71
C SER A 331 -13.90 -15.72 -19.04
N GLY A 332 -12.76 -16.36 -19.33
CA GLY A 332 -12.03 -16.24 -20.59
C GLY A 332 -11.19 -14.98 -20.72
N PHE A 333 -10.85 -14.31 -19.61
CA PHE A 333 -9.87 -13.23 -19.60
C PHE A 333 -8.44 -13.77 -19.45
N GLU A 334 -7.48 -13.06 -20.05
CA GLU A 334 -6.05 -13.36 -19.95
C GLU A 334 -5.34 -12.29 -19.10
N GLU A 335 -4.56 -12.72 -18.10
CA GLU A 335 -3.70 -11.81 -17.32
C GLU A 335 -2.44 -11.52 -18.13
N ILE A 336 -2.33 -10.31 -18.69
CA ILE A 336 -1.20 -9.91 -19.54
C ILE A 336 -0.48 -8.73 -18.90
N GLU A 337 0.82 -8.86 -18.67
CA GLU A 337 1.63 -7.78 -18.12
C GLU A 337 1.96 -6.73 -19.19
N THR A 338 1.92 -5.45 -18.81
CA THR A 338 2.25 -4.32 -19.69
C THR A 338 3.49 -3.56 -19.17
N PRO A 339 4.33 -3.00 -20.05
CA PRO A 339 5.55 -2.30 -19.64
C PRO A 339 5.31 -1.14 -18.66
N ILE A 340 6.18 -1.02 -17.64
CA ILE A 340 6.20 0.09 -16.67
C ILE A 340 7.09 1.27 -17.14
N LEU A 341 8.16 0.99 -17.89
CA LEU A 341 8.99 2.05 -18.47
C LEU A 341 8.38 2.46 -19.81
N PHE A 342 7.52 3.47 -19.79
CA PHE A 342 6.79 3.93 -20.97
C PHE A 342 7.33 5.26 -21.50
N LYS A 343 6.77 5.74 -22.62
CA LYS A 343 7.02 7.09 -23.09
C LYS A 343 6.09 8.07 -22.37
N SER A 344 6.52 9.33 -22.24
CA SER A 344 5.66 10.39 -21.70
C SER A 344 4.51 10.66 -22.67
N THR A 345 3.29 10.70 -22.13
CA THR A 345 2.08 11.06 -22.87
C THR A 345 1.15 11.89 -21.97
N PRO A 346 0.63 13.04 -22.42
CA PRO A 346 -0.27 13.87 -21.61
C PRO A 346 -1.64 13.21 -21.44
N GLU A 347 -1.81 12.36 -20.43
CA GLU A 347 -3.09 11.68 -20.16
C GLU A 347 -3.97 12.39 -19.13
N GLY A 348 -3.46 13.43 -18.45
CA GLY A 348 -4.25 14.27 -17.53
C GLY A 348 -3.72 14.38 -16.11
N ALA A 349 -2.71 13.61 -15.72
CA ALA A 349 -1.92 13.83 -14.49
C ALA A 349 -0.45 14.16 -14.78
N ARG A 350 0.30 14.62 -13.78
CA ARG A 350 1.76 14.71 -13.87
C ARG A 350 2.37 13.30 -13.77
N GLU A 351 3.40 13.07 -14.58
CA GLU A 351 4.09 11.78 -14.68
C GLU A 351 5.36 11.76 -13.85
N PHE A 352 5.66 10.61 -13.23
CA PHE A 352 7.00 10.34 -12.71
C PHE A 352 7.94 10.00 -13.85
N ILE A 353 9.12 10.62 -13.86
CA ILE A 353 10.13 10.46 -14.90
C ILE A 353 11.27 9.56 -14.41
N VAL A 354 11.69 8.62 -15.26
CA VAL A 354 12.84 7.73 -15.02
C VAL A 354 13.96 8.08 -16.01
N PRO A 355 15.01 8.80 -15.58
CA PRO A 355 16.08 9.23 -16.47
C PRO A 355 16.86 8.02 -17.01
N THR A 356 17.28 8.09 -18.26
CA THR A 356 18.15 7.06 -18.86
C THR A 356 19.62 7.49 -18.84
N ARG A 357 20.52 6.51 -19.02
CA ARG A 357 21.95 6.80 -19.26
C ARG A 357 22.21 7.42 -20.63
N LYS A 358 21.19 7.50 -21.51
CA LYS A 358 21.30 8.21 -22.79
C LYS A 358 20.91 9.66 -22.54
N LYS A 359 21.82 10.58 -22.89
CA LYS A 359 21.63 12.01 -22.69
C LYS A 359 20.31 12.50 -23.30
N GLY A 360 19.51 13.21 -22.50
CA GLY A 360 18.27 13.85 -22.94
C GLY A 360 17.07 12.92 -23.08
N LEU A 361 17.18 11.63 -22.73
CA LEU A 361 16.08 10.67 -22.81
C LEU A 361 15.69 10.18 -21.42
N ALA A 362 14.39 10.06 -21.19
CA ALA A 362 13.80 9.50 -19.99
C ALA A 362 12.54 8.69 -20.35
N TYR A 363 12.22 7.72 -19.50
CA TYR A 363 10.91 7.07 -19.52
C TYR A 363 9.95 7.86 -18.62
N ALA A 364 8.65 7.60 -18.79
CA ALA A 364 7.61 7.96 -17.84
C ALA A 364 7.00 6.69 -17.25
N LEU A 365 6.65 6.74 -15.96
CA LEU A 365 5.85 5.69 -15.33
C LEU A 365 4.38 5.86 -15.72
N PRO A 366 3.66 4.78 -16.07
CA PRO A 366 2.31 4.86 -16.60
C PRO A 366 1.31 5.27 -15.51
N GLN A 367 0.39 6.16 -15.88
CA GLN A 367 -0.76 6.54 -15.04
C GLN A 367 -1.80 5.43 -14.97
N SER A 368 -1.84 4.60 -16.02
CA SER A 368 -2.58 3.35 -16.13
C SER A 368 -2.09 2.58 -17.38
N PRO A 369 -2.41 1.29 -17.54
CA PRO A 369 -2.20 0.53 -18.79
C PRO A 369 -3.05 0.98 -20.00
N GLN A 370 -3.69 2.16 -19.96
CA GLN A 370 -4.77 2.55 -20.86
C GLN A 370 -4.45 2.44 -22.35
N GLN A 371 -3.25 2.83 -22.77
CA GLN A 371 -2.87 2.69 -24.17
C GLN A 371 -2.61 1.22 -24.52
N TYR A 372 -1.81 0.50 -23.72
CA TYR A 372 -1.48 -0.90 -24.01
C TYR A 372 -2.69 -1.81 -24.05
N LYS A 373 -3.67 -1.65 -23.15
CA LYS A 373 -4.87 -2.48 -23.19
C LYS A 373 -5.70 -2.28 -24.46
N GLN A 374 -5.74 -1.07 -25.01
CA GLN A 374 -6.35 -0.80 -26.33
C GLN A 374 -5.53 -1.43 -27.47
N LEU A 375 -4.19 -1.35 -27.41
CA LEU A 375 -3.32 -2.01 -28.39
C LEU A 375 -3.51 -3.54 -28.38
N LEU A 376 -3.74 -4.15 -27.21
CA LEU A 376 -4.04 -5.58 -27.11
C LEU A 376 -5.36 -5.92 -27.80
N MET A 377 -6.40 -5.09 -27.67
CA MET A 377 -7.67 -5.28 -28.40
C MET A 377 -7.44 -5.19 -29.92
N ALA A 378 -6.65 -4.19 -30.36
CA ALA A 378 -6.25 -4.07 -31.77
C ALA A 378 -5.39 -5.26 -32.26
N SER A 379 -4.72 -5.97 -31.37
CA SER A 379 -3.87 -7.14 -31.68
C SER A 379 -4.65 -8.47 -31.72
N GLY A 380 -5.96 -8.45 -31.49
CA GLY A 380 -6.81 -9.64 -31.50
C GLY A 380 -6.98 -10.32 -30.13
N ILE A 381 -6.50 -9.73 -29.03
CA ILE A 381 -6.82 -10.21 -27.69
C ILE A 381 -8.25 -9.79 -27.34
N SER A 382 -9.13 -10.74 -27.07
CA SER A 382 -10.55 -10.46 -26.87
C SER A 382 -10.88 -9.94 -25.47
N ARG A 383 -10.18 -10.42 -24.44
CA ARG A 383 -10.48 -10.15 -23.03
C ARG A 383 -9.19 -10.09 -22.23
N TYR A 384 -8.82 -8.89 -21.82
CA TYR A 384 -7.58 -8.61 -21.09
C TYR A 384 -7.89 -8.24 -19.64
N PHE A 385 -7.06 -8.67 -18.70
CA PHE A 385 -6.98 -8.04 -17.39
C PHE A 385 -5.55 -7.97 -16.83
N GLN A 386 -5.33 -7.11 -15.84
CA GLN A 386 -4.07 -7.05 -15.10
C GLN A 386 -4.27 -6.40 -13.72
N PHE A 387 -3.60 -6.93 -12.69
CA PHE A 387 -3.34 -6.17 -11.47
C PHE A 387 -2.15 -5.22 -11.67
N ALA A 388 -2.39 -4.10 -12.35
CA ALA A 388 -1.35 -3.18 -12.77
C ALA A 388 -0.93 -2.20 -11.66
N ARG A 389 0.37 -1.90 -11.59
CA ARG A 389 0.89 -0.80 -10.78
C ARG A 389 0.83 0.50 -11.58
N CYS A 390 0.21 1.51 -11.00
CA CYS A 390 -0.05 2.81 -11.61
C CYS A 390 0.60 3.91 -10.80
N PHE A 391 1.02 4.98 -11.47
CA PHE A 391 1.83 6.05 -10.87
C PHE A 391 1.29 7.42 -11.25
N ARG A 392 1.04 8.29 -10.26
CA ARG A 392 0.56 9.66 -10.49
C ARG A 392 1.25 10.63 -9.54
N ASP A 393 1.89 11.65 -10.09
CA ASP A 393 2.57 12.70 -9.31
C ASP A 393 1.58 13.84 -8.96
N GLU A 394 0.56 13.48 -8.20
CA GLU A 394 -0.50 14.38 -7.73
C GLU A 394 -0.38 14.62 -6.22
N ASP A 395 -1.05 15.68 -5.75
CA ASP A 395 -1.16 15.95 -4.32
C ASP A 395 -1.81 14.75 -3.60
N LEU A 396 -1.14 14.30 -2.54
CA LEU A 396 -1.52 13.09 -1.82
C LEU A 396 -2.66 13.38 -0.84
N ARG A 397 -3.60 12.44 -0.78
CA ARG A 397 -4.78 12.48 0.10
C ARG A 397 -4.92 11.14 0.81
N ALA A 398 -5.80 11.05 1.81
CA ALA A 398 -6.02 9.79 2.53
C ALA A 398 -6.42 8.62 1.61
N ASP A 399 -7.11 8.93 0.51
CA ASP A 399 -7.58 7.99 -0.51
C ASP A 399 -6.63 7.87 -1.73
N ARG A 400 -5.44 8.47 -1.67
CA ARG A 400 -4.48 8.54 -2.78
C ARG A 400 -3.05 8.18 -2.35
N GLN A 401 -2.35 7.46 -3.23
CA GLN A 401 -0.95 7.11 -3.09
C GLN A 401 -0.25 7.40 -4.42
N PRO A 402 1.04 7.78 -4.40
CA PRO A 402 1.77 8.09 -5.63
C PRO A 402 1.97 6.84 -6.50
N GLU A 403 2.03 5.67 -5.86
CA GLU A 403 1.97 4.34 -6.47
C GLU A 403 0.74 3.60 -5.95
N PHE A 404 -0.08 3.05 -6.83
CA PHE A 404 -1.31 2.35 -6.44
C PHE A 404 -1.63 1.22 -7.40
N THR A 405 -2.46 0.28 -6.95
CA THR A 405 -2.83 -0.91 -7.73
C THR A 405 -4.21 -0.75 -8.34
N GLN A 406 -4.32 -0.95 -9.65
CA GLN A 406 -5.58 -1.10 -10.37
C GLN A 406 -5.79 -2.54 -10.78
N LEU A 407 -7.04 -3.01 -10.74
CA LEU A 407 -7.49 -4.15 -11.52
C LEU A 407 -8.03 -3.58 -12.83
N ASP A 408 -7.19 -3.63 -13.85
CA ASP A 408 -7.47 -3.12 -15.19
C ASP A 408 -8.05 -4.23 -16.05
N LEU A 409 -9.08 -3.92 -16.85
CA LEU A 409 -9.66 -4.85 -17.82
C LEU A 409 -10.14 -4.14 -19.08
N GLU A 410 -10.14 -4.89 -20.19
CA GLU A 410 -10.58 -4.41 -21.51
C GLU A 410 -11.18 -5.59 -22.29
N MET A 411 -12.23 -5.33 -23.06
CA MET A 411 -12.99 -6.32 -23.82
C MET A 411 -13.21 -5.83 -25.25
N SER A 412 -12.86 -6.67 -26.22
CA SER A 412 -13.20 -6.47 -27.63
C SER A 412 -14.66 -6.84 -27.88
N PHE A 413 -15.28 -6.17 -28.85
CA PHE A 413 -16.68 -6.33 -29.24
C PHE A 413 -17.67 -6.17 -28.08
N ALA A 414 -17.34 -5.28 -27.13
CA ALA A 414 -18.14 -5.01 -25.94
C ALA A 414 -18.68 -3.58 -25.94
N ASP A 415 -19.88 -3.42 -25.40
CA ASP A 415 -20.47 -2.14 -25.04
C ASP A 415 -20.34 -1.88 -23.52
N SER A 416 -20.83 -0.71 -23.07
CA SER A 416 -20.82 -0.32 -21.67
C SER A 416 -21.57 -1.32 -20.78
N GLN A 417 -22.71 -1.81 -21.24
CA GLN A 417 -23.54 -2.77 -20.49
C GLN A 417 -22.80 -4.10 -20.27
N ALA A 418 -22.15 -4.65 -21.29
CA ALA A 418 -21.37 -5.88 -21.18
C ALA A 418 -20.22 -5.76 -20.17
N VAL A 419 -19.55 -4.60 -20.12
CA VAL A 419 -18.50 -4.33 -19.13
C VAL A 419 -19.08 -4.20 -17.73
N MET A 420 -20.14 -3.39 -17.56
CA MET A 420 -20.82 -3.22 -16.26
C MET A 420 -21.33 -4.56 -15.70
N ASP A 421 -21.88 -5.43 -16.54
CA ASP A 421 -22.32 -6.77 -16.14
C ASP A 421 -21.17 -7.70 -15.75
N THR A 422 -20.03 -7.58 -16.44
CA THR A 422 -18.80 -8.31 -16.07
C THR A 422 -18.32 -7.89 -14.69
N ILE A 423 -18.25 -6.58 -14.42
CA ILE A 423 -17.85 -6.03 -13.10
C ILE A 423 -18.84 -6.43 -12.01
N ARG A 424 -20.15 -6.32 -12.28
CA ARG A 424 -21.22 -6.73 -11.35
C ARG A 424 -21.09 -8.20 -10.99
N THR A 425 -20.88 -9.06 -11.98
CA THR A 425 -20.71 -10.51 -11.79
C THR A 425 -19.46 -10.82 -10.96
N LEU A 426 -18.34 -10.15 -11.26
CA LEU A 426 -17.09 -10.28 -10.50
C LEU A 426 -17.28 -9.87 -9.03
N LEU A 427 -17.98 -8.77 -8.78
CA LEU A 427 -18.25 -8.28 -7.43
C LEU A 427 -19.13 -9.25 -6.64
N VAL A 428 -20.29 -9.61 -7.20
CA VAL A 428 -21.30 -10.45 -6.53
C VAL A 428 -20.80 -11.88 -6.31
N ASN A 429 -20.05 -12.45 -7.26
CA ASN A 429 -19.69 -13.87 -7.20
C ASN A 429 -18.31 -14.12 -6.61
N SER A 430 -17.44 -13.10 -6.46
CA SER A 430 -16.06 -13.33 -6.05
C SER A 430 -15.53 -12.34 -5.02
N ILE A 431 -15.75 -11.04 -5.20
CA ILE A 431 -15.19 -10.04 -4.28
C ILE A 431 -16.02 -9.96 -2.99
N LEU A 432 -17.31 -9.68 -3.09
CA LEU A 432 -18.19 -9.47 -1.92
C LEU A 432 -18.32 -10.71 -1.04
N PRO A 433 -18.54 -11.94 -1.58
CA PRO A 433 -18.59 -13.14 -0.73
C PRO A 433 -17.27 -13.43 0.00
N THR A 434 -16.13 -12.98 -0.55
CA THR A 434 -14.81 -13.17 0.07
C THR A 434 -14.54 -12.09 1.13
N ALA A 435 -14.87 -10.83 0.84
CA ALA A 435 -14.57 -9.70 1.71
C ALA A 435 -15.60 -9.51 2.83
N CYS A 436 -16.87 -9.76 2.53
CA CYS A 436 -18.00 -9.49 3.40
C CYS A 436 -19.04 -10.62 3.27
N PRO A 437 -18.74 -11.85 3.75
CA PRO A 437 -19.61 -13.03 3.57
C PRO A 437 -21.02 -12.86 4.15
N ASP A 438 -21.16 -12.09 5.23
CA ASP A 438 -22.44 -11.85 5.90
C ASP A 438 -23.26 -10.70 5.29
N LEU A 439 -22.68 -9.98 4.33
CA LEU A 439 -23.28 -8.81 3.72
C LEU A 439 -24.32 -9.23 2.68
N HIS A 440 -25.59 -8.93 2.97
CA HIS A 440 -26.68 -9.10 2.02
C HIS A 440 -26.69 -7.92 1.06
N VAL A 441 -26.41 -8.19 -0.22
CA VAL A 441 -26.35 -7.16 -1.26
C VAL A 441 -27.39 -7.46 -2.32
N ASP A 442 -28.11 -6.43 -2.76
CA ASP A 442 -28.91 -6.53 -3.97
C ASP A 442 -27.99 -6.84 -5.16
N LYS A 443 -28.27 -7.96 -5.85
CA LYS A 443 -27.49 -8.39 -7.01
C LYS A 443 -27.69 -7.49 -8.22
N THR A 444 -28.70 -6.61 -8.17
CA THR A 444 -28.94 -5.55 -9.13
C THR A 444 -28.37 -4.25 -8.56
N PHE A 445 -27.40 -3.68 -9.27
CA PHE A 445 -26.82 -2.38 -8.89
C PHE A 445 -27.65 -1.29 -9.56
N ALA A 446 -28.15 -0.34 -8.77
CA ALA A 446 -28.92 0.78 -9.30
C ALA A 446 -28.05 1.61 -10.25
N THR A 447 -28.64 2.08 -11.34
CA THR A 447 -27.96 2.92 -12.34
C THR A 447 -28.59 4.29 -12.36
N TYR A 448 -27.77 5.33 -12.26
CA TYR A 448 -28.20 6.73 -12.28
C TYR A 448 -27.47 7.49 -13.38
N GLN A 449 -28.17 8.45 -14.01
CA GLN A 449 -27.51 9.38 -14.91
C GLN A 449 -26.71 10.41 -14.10
N TYR A 450 -25.58 10.84 -14.62
CA TYR A 450 -24.70 11.84 -14.01
C TYR A 450 -25.46 13.12 -13.62
N GLN A 451 -26.31 13.65 -14.51
CA GLN A 451 -27.08 14.86 -14.21
C GLN A 451 -28.06 14.63 -13.06
N ASP A 452 -28.74 13.48 -13.01
CA ASP A 452 -29.70 13.18 -11.94
C ASP A 452 -29.02 13.12 -10.56
N VAL A 453 -27.83 12.53 -10.45
CA VAL A 453 -27.09 12.48 -9.18
C VAL A 453 -26.48 13.82 -8.80
N MET A 454 -26.00 14.59 -9.78
CA MET A 454 -25.51 15.93 -9.54
C MET A 454 -26.64 16.86 -9.06
N GLU A 455 -27.83 16.79 -9.65
CA GLU A 455 -29.00 17.56 -9.22
C GLU A 455 -29.55 17.09 -7.86
N SER A 456 -29.56 15.77 -7.62
CA SER A 456 -30.14 15.21 -6.38
C SER A 456 -29.20 15.25 -5.18
N TYR A 457 -27.88 15.17 -5.39
CA TYR A 457 -26.90 15.00 -4.32
C TYR A 457 -25.71 15.95 -4.41
N GLY A 458 -25.54 16.65 -5.54
CA GLY A 458 -24.41 17.56 -5.75
C GLY A 458 -23.08 16.84 -5.90
N SER A 459 -23.08 15.56 -6.30
CA SER A 459 -21.86 14.77 -6.48
C SER A 459 -22.06 13.66 -7.51
N ASP A 460 -21.00 13.39 -8.27
CA ASP A 460 -20.89 12.27 -9.21
C ASP A 460 -20.66 10.92 -8.52
N LYS A 461 -20.36 10.94 -7.23
CA LYS A 461 -20.17 9.77 -6.36
C LYS A 461 -20.94 9.91 -5.05
N PRO A 462 -22.28 9.97 -5.12
CA PRO A 462 -23.09 10.21 -3.94
C PRO A 462 -23.08 9.00 -3.01
N ASP A 463 -22.99 9.25 -1.70
CA ASP A 463 -23.50 8.29 -0.72
C ASP A 463 -25.01 8.50 -0.58
N ILE A 464 -25.77 7.62 -1.23
CA ILE A 464 -27.24 7.68 -1.23
C ILE A 464 -27.84 7.21 0.09
N ARG A 465 -27.06 6.53 0.97
CA ARG A 465 -27.52 6.06 2.28
C ARG A 465 -27.76 7.22 3.25
N LEU A 466 -27.05 8.33 3.07
CA LEU A 466 -27.25 9.57 3.84
C LEU A 466 -28.61 10.23 3.57
N GLY A 467 -29.34 9.81 2.52
CA GLY A 467 -30.62 10.44 2.16
C GLY A 467 -30.43 11.89 1.70
N SER A 468 -31.28 12.79 2.20
CA SER A 468 -31.19 14.25 2.00
C SER A 468 -30.85 14.69 0.59
N LYS A 469 -31.87 14.73 -0.27
CA LYS A 469 -31.73 15.21 -1.65
C LYS A 469 -31.76 16.74 -1.71
N ILE A 470 -30.94 17.29 -2.59
CA ILE A 470 -30.99 18.69 -3.01
C ILE A 470 -32.26 18.89 -3.85
N LYS A 471 -32.93 20.02 -3.66
CA LYS A 471 -34.05 20.47 -4.50
C LYS A 471 -33.79 21.88 -4.97
N ARG A 472 -34.05 22.11 -6.25
CA ARG A 472 -34.10 23.45 -6.84
C ARG A 472 -35.38 24.16 -6.40
N ILE A 473 -35.24 25.37 -5.85
CA ILE A 473 -36.30 26.15 -5.19
C ILE A 473 -36.41 27.57 -5.76
N ASP A 474 -36.17 27.73 -7.05
CA ASP A 474 -36.22 29.03 -7.73
C ASP A 474 -37.55 29.76 -7.46
N GLY A 475 -37.46 31.06 -7.20
CA GLY A 475 -38.62 31.91 -6.92
C GLY A 475 -39.29 31.68 -5.56
N TRP A 476 -38.71 30.87 -4.67
CA TRP A 476 -39.22 30.73 -3.31
C TRP A 476 -38.78 31.89 -2.43
N PHE A 477 -37.51 32.30 -2.55
CA PHE A 477 -36.98 33.46 -1.85
C PHE A 477 -37.28 34.75 -2.61
N PRO A 478 -37.57 35.84 -1.89
CA PRO A 478 -37.74 37.14 -2.51
C PRO A 478 -36.38 37.70 -3.00
N PRO A 479 -36.37 38.61 -3.98
CA PRO A 479 -35.14 39.09 -4.62
C PRO A 479 -34.11 39.69 -3.67
N ASN A 480 -34.55 40.31 -2.56
CA ASN A 480 -33.69 40.87 -1.53
C ASN A 480 -32.92 39.79 -0.77
N VAL A 481 -33.55 38.66 -0.44
CA VAL A 481 -32.88 37.52 0.22
C VAL A 481 -31.86 36.89 -0.71
N VAL A 482 -32.21 36.66 -1.99
CA VAL A 482 -31.27 36.15 -2.99
C VAL A 482 -30.09 37.11 -3.18
N GLY A 483 -30.34 38.42 -3.21
CA GLY A 483 -29.30 39.44 -3.30
C GLY A 483 -28.37 39.53 -2.08
N MET A 484 -28.80 39.07 -0.90
CA MET A 484 -27.91 38.91 0.27
C MET A 484 -27.01 37.66 0.14
N MET A 485 -27.47 36.63 -0.57
CA MET A 485 -26.72 35.39 -0.77
C MET A 485 -25.69 35.52 -1.88
N THR A 486 -26.03 36.18 -2.99
CA THR A 486 -25.20 36.21 -4.20
C THR A 486 -25.33 37.50 -5.01
N SER A 487 -24.29 37.81 -5.76
CA SER A 487 -24.24 38.89 -6.76
C SER A 487 -24.47 38.40 -8.20
N LEU A 488 -24.74 37.10 -8.39
CA LEU A 488 -25.04 36.52 -9.69
C LEU A 488 -26.32 37.12 -10.30
N LYS A 489 -26.31 37.35 -11.62
CA LYS A 489 -27.46 37.94 -12.34
C LYS A 489 -28.62 36.97 -12.53
N ASP A 490 -28.32 35.69 -12.78
CA ASP A 490 -29.29 34.60 -12.97
C ASP A 490 -28.85 33.38 -12.14
N PRO A 491 -29.04 33.40 -10.81
CA PRO A 491 -28.67 32.29 -9.95
C PRO A 491 -29.75 31.21 -9.95
N ALA A 492 -29.32 29.94 -9.99
CA ALA A 492 -30.15 28.84 -9.52
C ALA A 492 -30.12 28.82 -7.98
N VAL A 493 -31.27 28.66 -7.34
CA VAL A 493 -31.37 28.56 -5.88
C VAL A 493 -31.70 27.12 -5.51
N GLU A 494 -30.85 26.52 -4.69
CA GLU A 494 -30.97 25.12 -4.29
C GLU A 494 -31.04 25.03 -2.77
N MET A 495 -31.78 24.04 -2.27
CA MET A 495 -31.89 23.78 -0.84
C MET A 495 -31.80 22.29 -0.55
N ILE A 496 -31.19 21.99 0.60
CA ILE A 496 -31.16 20.66 1.19
C ILE A 496 -31.64 20.72 2.63
N LYS A 497 -32.34 19.65 3.03
CA LYS A 497 -32.62 19.33 4.44
C LYS A 497 -31.67 18.25 4.92
N ILE A 498 -30.86 18.53 5.93
CA ILE A 498 -30.09 17.54 6.68
C ILE A 498 -30.98 16.99 7.78
N ASN A 499 -31.23 15.68 7.74
CA ASN A 499 -32.03 14.99 8.75
C ASN A 499 -31.17 14.75 9.99
N MET A 500 -31.54 15.36 11.11
CA MET A 500 -30.77 15.28 12.35
C MET A 500 -31.26 14.17 13.30
N GLN A 501 -32.09 13.23 12.82
CA GLN A 501 -32.50 12.00 13.53
C GLN A 501 -33.00 12.24 14.96
N GLY A 502 -33.72 13.34 15.19
CA GLY A 502 -34.28 13.70 16.50
C GLY A 502 -33.32 14.42 17.46
N THR A 503 -32.12 14.82 17.01
CA THR A 503 -31.24 15.73 17.76
C THR A 503 -31.97 17.03 18.11
N SER A 504 -31.74 17.57 19.30
CA SER A 504 -32.44 18.78 19.74
C SER A 504 -32.05 20.01 18.89
N PRO A 505 -32.97 20.98 18.65
CA PRO A 505 -32.62 22.21 17.90
C PRO A 505 -31.46 23.02 18.48
N ALA A 506 -31.28 22.98 19.81
CA ALA A 506 -30.16 23.67 20.47
C ALA A 506 -28.82 23.03 20.10
N GLU A 507 -28.76 21.69 20.15
CA GLU A 507 -27.57 20.90 19.82
C GLU A 507 -27.23 20.96 18.33
N SER A 508 -28.21 20.80 17.42
CA SER A 508 -28.00 21.00 15.98
C SER A 508 -27.50 22.41 15.66
N GLY A 509 -28.05 23.42 16.34
CA GLY A 509 -27.65 24.81 16.18
C GLY A 509 -26.23 25.08 16.67
N GLU A 510 -25.79 24.48 17.77
CA GLU A 510 -24.41 24.56 18.24
C GLU A 510 -23.45 23.82 17.31
N PHE A 511 -23.83 22.61 16.89
CA PHE A 511 -23.07 21.79 15.96
C PHE A 511 -22.78 22.51 14.64
N ILE A 512 -23.81 23.02 13.96
CA ILE A 512 -23.62 23.61 12.63
C ILE A 512 -22.82 24.92 12.69
N ARG A 513 -22.99 25.73 13.76
CA ARG A 513 -22.17 26.93 13.99
C ARG A 513 -20.71 26.54 14.19
N SER A 514 -20.46 25.61 15.10
CA SER A 514 -19.11 25.09 15.36
C SER A 514 -18.47 24.48 14.11
N PHE A 515 -19.24 23.80 13.26
CA PHE A 515 -18.75 23.26 11.99
C PHE A 515 -18.37 24.37 11.00
N MET A 516 -19.21 25.39 10.83
CA MET A 516 -18.95 26.50 9.90
C MET A 516 -17.77 27.39 10.34
N ASP A 517 -17.48 27.45 11.65
CA ASP A 517 -16.32 28.17 12.20
C ASP A 517 -14.97 27.46 11.98
N LEU A 518 -14.97 26.20 11.52
CA LEU A 518 -13.73 25.46 11.24
C LEU A 518 -13.01 26.03 10.01
N PRO A 519 -11.66 26.13 10.02
CA PRO A 519 -10.89 26.57 8.85
C PRO A 519 -11.16 25.74 7.58
N THR A 520 -11.44 24.44 7.75
CA THR A 520 -11.78 23.51 6.66
C THR A 520 -13.11 23.86 5.98
N SER A 521 -14.03 24.52 6.70
CA SER A 521 -15.35 24.91 6.21
C SER A 521 -15.35 26.27 5.52
N ALA A 522 -14.23 27.00 5.57
CA ALA A 522 -14.08 28.32 4.96
C ALA A 522 -14.34 28.30 3.44
N ILE A 523 -14.13 27.17 2.76
CA ILE A 523 -14.46 26.99 1.34
C ILE A 523 -15.95 27.19 1.05
N TYR A 524 -16.82 26.87 2.01
CA TYR A 524 -18.27 27.00 1.87
C TYR A 524 -18.72 28.43 2.16
N ALA A 525 -18.15 29.05 3.19
CA ALA A 525 -18.46 30.44 3.54
C ALA A 525 -17.93 31.44 2.49
N ASN A 526 -16.77 31.17 1.89
CA ASN A 526 -16.12 32.04 0.90
C ASN A 526 -16.47 31.67 -0.55
N ASN A 527 -17.56 30.94 -0.78
CA ASN A 527 -17.97 30.57 -2.13
C ASN A 527 -18.35 31.83 -2.94
N SER A 528 -17.63 32.04 -4.05
CA SER A 528 -17.85 33.20 -4.95
C SER A 528 -19.23 33.22 -5.61
N GLU A 529 -19.90 32.07 -5.72
CA GLU A 529 -21.25 31.98 -6.30
C GLU A 529 -22.37 32.27 -5.29
N GLY A 530 -22.03 32.38 -4.01
CA GLY A 530 -22.90 32.87 -2.96
C GLY A 530 -22.67 32.20 -1.61
N MET A 531 -23.06 32.87 -0.52
CA MET A 531 -22.93 32.34 0.83
C MET A 531 -24.09 31.40 1.18
N PRO A 532 -23.84 30.32 1.94
CA PRO A 532 -24.89 29.40 2.35
C PRO A 532 -25.82 30.06 3.37
N GLY A 533 -27.12 30.04 3.08
CA GLY A 533 -28.17 30.39 4.03
C GLY A 533 -28.52 29.19 4.89
N ILE A 534 -28.19 29.23 6.18
CA ILE A 534 -28.39 28.10 7.10
C ILE A 534 -29.45 28.44 8.15
N ALA A 535 -30.42 27.56 8.34
CA ALA A 535 -31.42 27.66 9.39
C ALA A 535 -31.60 26.30 10.10
N VAL A 536 -31.86 26.34 11.41
CA VAL A 536 -32.22 25.14 12.18
C VAL A 536 -33.70 25.20 12.50
N TYR A 537 -34.40 24.12 12.18
CA TYR A 537 -35.83 24.02 12.40
C TYR A 537 -36.14 23.89 13.90
N ASP A 538 -36.84 24.88 14.44
CA ASP A 538 -37.20 24.98 15.85
C ASP A 538 -38.57 25.63 16.00
N VAL A 539 -39.60 24.81 16.26
CA VAL A 539 -41.00 25.23 16.43
C VAL A 539 -41.22 26.26 17.55
N ARG A 540 -40.25 26.47 18.44
CA ARG A 540 -40.32 27.47 19.52
C ARG A 540 -39.90 28.87 19.07
N LYS A 541 -39.23 28.99 17.92
CA LYS A 541 -38.77 30.27 17.36
C LYS A 541 -39.81 30.84 16.40
N PRO A 542 -39.78 32.16 16.14
CA PRO A 542 -40.60 32.75 15.08
C PRO A 542 -40.39 31.98 13.77
N MET A 543 -41.49 31.67 13.09
CA MET A 543 -41.44 30.97 11.81
C MET A 543 -40.70 29.63 11.86
N SER A 544 -40.78 28.94 13.00
CA SER A 544 -40.08 27.67 13.25
C SER A 544 -38.56 27.77 13.03
N GLY A 545 -37.96 28.95 13.23
CA GLY A 545 -36.52 29.19 13.00
C GLY A 545 -36.15 29.57 11.56
N LEU A 546 -37.12 29.69 10.65
CA LEU A 546 -36.92 30.01 9.24
C LEU A 546 -37.12 31.48 8.89
N ALA A 547 -37.17 32.38 9.89
CA ALA A 547 -37.41 33.81 9.67
C ALA A 547 -36.39 34.46 8.72
N SER A 548 -35.15 33.95 8.65
CA SER A 548 -34.11 34.40 7.71
C SER A 548 -34.45 34.16 6.24
N PHE A 549 -35.43 33.30 5.95
CA PHE A 549 -35.92 33.00 4.60
C PHE A 549 -37.21 33.74 4.24
N GLU A 550 -37.78 34.53 5.15
CA GLU A 550 -39.06 35.23 5.03
C GLU A 550 -40.32 34.35 4.95
N HIS A 551 -41.49 34.99 5.05
CA HIS A 551 -42.80 34.35 5.30
C HIS A 551 -43.18 33.27 4.28
N ASP A 552 -43.31 33.68 3.03
CA ASP A 552 -43.82 32.83 1.96
C ASP A 552 -42.88 31.67 1.66
N ALA A 553 -41.56 31.87 1.80
CA ALA A 553 -40.58 30.81 1.59
C ALA A 553 -40.65 29.77 2.69
N ALA A 554 -40.72 30.18 3.96
CA ALA A 554 -40.79 29.23 5.08
C ALA A 554 -42.00 28.30 4.98
N LEU A 555 -43.18 28.82 4.57
CA LEU A 555 -44.37 27.99 4.36
C LEU A 555 -44.16 26.93 3.28
N LYS A 556 -43.56 27.31 2.14
CA LYS A 556 -43.21 26.36 1.06
C LYS A 556 -42.18 25.33 1.52
N ILE A 557 -41.19 25.78 2.29
CA ILE A 557 -40.15 24.93 2.87
C ILE A 557 -40.78 23.87 3.79
N GLU A 558 -41.63 24.27 4.73
CA GLU A 558 -42.31 23.34 5.63
C GLU A 558 -43.16 22.33 4.84
N GLN A 559 -43.89 22.79 3.81
CA GLN A 559 -44.73 21.93 2.99
C GLN A 559 -43.91 20.88 2.21
N VAL A 560 -42.76 21.26 1.65
CA VAL A 560 -42.02 20.41 0.68
C VAL A 560 -40.91 19.58 1.34
N PHE A 561 -40.26 20.10 2.37
CA PHE A 561 -39.17 19.42 3.06
C PHE A 561 -39.63 18.71 4.33
N GLN A 562 -40.79 19.07 4.88
CA GLN A 562 -41.37 18.49 6.10
C GLN A 562 -40.29 18.32 7.18
N PRO A 563 -39.65 19.43 7.62
CA PRO A 563 -38.58 19.36 8.59
C PRO A 563 -39.10 18.96 9.97
N GLU A 564 -38.30 18.21 10.71
CA GLU A 564 -38.55 17.87 12.11
C GLU A 564 -37.71 18.78 13.03
N PRO A 565 -38.13 19.02 14.29
CA PRO A 565 -37.35 19.84 15.22
C PRO A 565 -35.92 19.32 15.33
N GLY A 566 -34.95 20.18 15.04
CA GLY A 566 -33.53 19.84 15.00
C GLY A 566 -32.94 19.72 13.59
N ASP A 567 -33.75 19.50 12.56
CA ASP A 567 -33.27 19.43 11.18
C ASP A 567 -32.60 20.73 10.75
N ILE A 568 -31.56 20.62 9.92
CA ILE A 568 -30.81 21.76 9.40
C ILE A 568 -31.20 21.96 7.93
N LEU A 569 -31.63 23.17 7.59
CA LEU A 569 -31.89 23.59 6.22
C LEU A 569 -30.76 24.47 5.72
N ILE A 570 -30.24 24.12 4.55
CA ILE A 570 -29.14 24.83 3.91
C ILE A 570 -29.58 25.20 2.51
N ALA A 571 -29.64 26.50 2.24
CA ALA A 571 -29.84 27.06 0.92
C ALA A 571 -28.52 27.55 0.34
N GLN A 572 -28.32 27.35 -0.96
CA GLN A 572 -27.11 27.75 -1.66
C GLN A 572 -27.49 28.22 -3.06
N THR A 573 -26.79 29.24 -3.55
CA THR A 573 -26.89 29.69 -4.94
C THR A 573 -25.71 29.21 -5.76
N ARG A 574 -25.94 29.03 -7.05
CA ARG A 574 -24.91 28.74 -8.06
C ARG A 574 -25.28 29.35 -9.40
N ALA A 575 -24.35 29.36 -10.35
CA ALA A 575 -24.69 29.71 -11.73
C ALA A 575 -25.79 28.80 -12.29
N ASN A 576 -26.76 29.38 -12.98
CA ASN A 576 -27.84 28.66 -13.66
C ASN A 576 -27.34 28.03 -14.98
N SER A 577 -26.42 27.08 -14.84
CA SER A 577 -25.81 26.32 -15.93
C SER A 577 -25.93 24.82 -15.69
N ARG A 578 -25.61 24.04 -16.72
CA ARG A 578 -25.51 22.58 -16.64
C ARG A 578 -24.43 22.21 -15.63
N LEU A 579 -24.71 21.23 -14.77
CA LEU A 579 -23.75 20.77 -13.78
C LEU A 579 -22.61 20.00 -14.45
N THR A 580 -21.39 20.34 -14.06
CA THR A 580 -20.13 19.73 -14.52
C THR A 580 -19.19 19.52 -13.33
N GLY A 581 -18.16 18.69 -13.50
CA GLY A 581 -17.19 18.38 -12.45
C GLY A 581 -17.66 17.29 -11.47
N GLY A 582 -16.90 17.08 -10.38
CA GLY A 582 -17.14 15.97 -9.46
C GLY A 582 -18.10 16.27 -8.31
N SER A 583 -18.20 17.52 -7.86
CA SER A 583 -19.11 17.91 -6.78
C SER A 583 -19.46 19.40 -6.87
N THR A 584 -20.70 19.74 -6.50
CA THR A 584 -21.10 21.12 -6.26
C THR A 584 -20.73 21.55 -4.85
N THR A 585 -20.66 22.85 -4.59
CA THR A 585 -20.42 23.39 -3.24
C THR A 585 -21.44 22.85 -2.23
N LEU A 586 -22.74 22.80 -2.60
CA LEU A 586 -23.79 22.28 -1.74
C LEU A 586 -23.67 20.76 -1.51
N GLY A 587 -23.26 19.99 -2.53
CA GLY A 587 -23.00 18.56 -2.38
C GLY A 587 -21.80 18.27 -1.46
N GLY A 588 -20.74 19.06 -1.57
CA GLY A 588 -19.60 19.02 -0.64
C GLY A 588 -20.03 19.34 0.80
N LEU A 589 -20.78 20.44 0.98
CA LEU A 589 -21.28 20.85 2.29
C LEU A 589 -22.19 19.78 2.92
N ARG A 590 -23.10 19.18 2.13
CA ARG A 590 -23.92 18.04 2.55
C ARG A 590 -23.07 16.91 3.11
N ARG A 591 -22.07 16.45 2.34
CA ARG A 591 -21.20 15.34 2.74
C ARG A 591 -20.44 15.66 4.02
N ASP A 592 -19.84 16.84 4.10
CA ASP A 592 -18.96 17.21 5.21
C ASP A 592 -19.73 17.46 6.51
N VAL A 593 -20.95 18.00 6.42
CA VAL A 593 -21.85 18.13 7.59
C VAL A 593 -22.21 16.74 8.13
N TYR A 594 -22.59 15.79 7.27
CA TYR A 594 -22.87 14.42 7.71
C TYR A 594 -21.64 13.74 8.33
N ALA A 595 -20.48 13.88 7.69
CA ALA A 595 -19.22 13.31 8.20
C ALA A 595 -18.88 13.85 9.59
N ALA A 596 -18.96 15.17 9.78
CA ALA A 596 -18.68 15.82 11.06
C ALA A 596 -19.71 15.46 12.15
N ALA A 597 -20.99 15.31 11.79
CA ALA A 597 -22.03 14.90 12.73
C ALA A 597 -21.83 13.45 13.21
N ILE A 598 -21.42 12.54 12.32
CA ILE A 598 -21.10 11.16 12.65
C ILE A 598 -19.84 11.08 13.52
N GLU A 599 -18.79 11.84 13.19
CA GLU A 599 -17.54 11.87 13.97
C GLU A 599 -17.76 12.36 15.41
N ARG A 600 -18.67 13.33 15.60
CA ARG A 600 -19.05 13.84 16.94
C ARG A 600 -20.02 12.91 17.68
N GLY A 601 -20.48 11.82 17.07
CA GLY A 601 -21.45 10.90 17.65
C GLY A 601 -22.87 11.46 17.74
N ILE A 602 -23.18 12.54 17.02
CA ILE A 602 -24.53 13.13 16.95
C ILE A 602 -25.42 12.26 16.07
N LEU A 603 -24.88 11.78 14.94
CA LEU A 603 -25.56 10.87 14.03
C LEU A 603 -24.89 9.51 14.02
N SER A 604 -25.69 8.46 13.81
CA SER A 604 -25.15 7.12 13.56
C SER A 604 -24.66 6.99 12.11
N PRO A 605 -23.54 6.28 11.87
CA PRO A 605 -23.09 6.00 10.51
C PRO A 605 -24.15 5.17 9.74
N PRO A 606 -24.32 5.37 8.43
CA PRO A 606 -25.29 4.60 7.67
C PRO A 606 -24.98 3.10 7.67
N GLU A 607 -26.02 2.30 7.89
CA GLU A 607 -25.92 0.84 7.85
C GLU A 607 -25.89 0.30 6.41
N GLY A 608 -25.37 -0.92 6.25
CA GLY A 608 -25.33 -1.63 4.97
C GLY A 608 -24.35 -1.05 3.94
N ILE A 609 -24.46 -1.55 2.71
CA ILE A 609 -23.66 -1.11 1.57
C ILE A 609 -24.58 -0.54 0.48
N SER A 610 -24.15 0.55 -0.15
CA SER A 610 -24.76 1.06 -1.36
C SER A 610 -23.77 0.94 -2.50
N ILE A 611 -24.18 0.22 -3.54
CA ILE A 611 -23.41 0.03 -4.77
C ILE A 611 -24.26 0.55 -5.93
N ILE A 612 -23.76 1.57 -6.62
CA ILE A 612 -24.46 2.20 -7.74
C ILE A 612 -23.52 2.39 -8.93
N TRP A 613 -24.12 2.38 -10.11
CA TRP A 613 -23.50 2.87 -11.33
C TRP A 613 -23.93 4.31 -11.57
N VAL A 614 -22.98 5.16 -11.90
CA VAL A 614 -23.24 6.48 -12.48
C VAL A 614 -22.83 6.42 -13.94
N VAL A 615 -23.71 6.85 -14.85
CA VAL A 615 -23.52 6.77 -16.30
C VAL A 615 -23.79 8.12 -16.96
N ASP A 616 -23.55 8.22 -18.26
CA ASP A 616 -23.95 9.38 -19.07
C ASP A 616 -23.27 10.69 -18.64
N PHE A 617 -21.98 10.61 -18.31
CA PHE A 617 -21.17 11.77 -18.04
C PHE A 617 -21.02 12.66 -19.28
N PRO A 618 -20.87 13.99 -19.11
CA PRO A 618 -20.34 14.85 -20.16
C PRO A 618 -19.04 14.26 -20.70
N LEU A 619 -18.84 14.30 -22.03
CA LEU A 619 -17.59 13.84 -22.64
C LEU A 619 -16.43 14.79 -22.31
N PHE A 620 -16.74 16.08 -22.25
CA PHE A 620 -15.80 17.15 -21.94
C PHE A 620 -16.30 18.00 -20.76
N SER A 621 -15.35 18.59 -20.04
CA SER A 621 -15.60 19.56 -18.97
C SER A 621 -14.71 20.80 -19.15
N PRO A 622 -15.11 21.96 -18.61
CA PRO A 622 -14.23 23.13 -18.58
C PRO A 622 -12.91 22.82 -17.87
N ILE A 623 -11.82 23.45 -18.29
CA ILE A 623 -10.53 23.34 -17.58
C ILE A 623 -10.64 24.09 -16.25
N GLU A 624 -10.25 23.44 -15.16
CA GLU A 624 -10.02 24.08 -13.86
C GLU A 624 -8.56 24.57 -13.79
N ASP A 625 -8.32 25.77 -13.26
CA ASP A 625 -7.00 26.43 -13.21
C ASP A 625 -5.91 25.60 -12.49
N SER A 626 -6.30 24.64 -11.65
CA SER A 626 -5.40 23.80 -10.83
C SER A 626 -5.03 22.45 -11.46
N ALA A 627 -5.69 22.03 -12.55
CA ALA A 627 -5.48 20.71 -13.13
C ALA A 627 -4.29 20.71 -14.11
N PRO A 628 -3.38 19.71 -14.06
CA PRO A 628 -2.37 19.52 -15.11
C PRO A 628 -3.08 19.23 -16.44
N GLY A 629 -3.23 20.26 -17.26
CA GLY A 629 -4.04 20.18 -18.48
C GLY A 629 -3.56 19.10 -19.46
N GLN A 630 -4.48 18.58 -20.27
CA GLN A 630 -4.21 17.61 -21.36
C GLN A 630 -3.42 18.24 -22.55
N GLY A 631 -2.79 19.40 -22.34
CA GLY A 631 -1.99 20.12 -23.34
C GLY A 631 -2.80 20.82 -24.44
N GLY A 632 -4.13 20.85 -24.32
CA GLY A 632 -5.05 21.51 -25.23
C GLY A 632 -5.25 22.99 -24.94
N SER A 633 -5.57 23.77 -25.97
CA SER A 633 -5.84 25.23 -25.88
C SER A 633 -7.34 25.57 -25.94
N ALA A 634 -8.20 24.55 -25.91
CA ALA A 634 -9.64 24.70 -26.15
C ALA A 634 -10.45 25.26 -24.97
N GLY A 635 -9.86 25.41 -23.77
CA GLY A 635 -10.60 25.77 -22.55
C GLY A 635 -11.44 24.63 -21.97
N ILE A 636 -11.37 23.44 -22.57
CA ILE A 636 -12.03 22.20 -22.14
C ILE A 636 -11.02 21.06 -22.03
N CYS A 637 -11.32 20.07 -21.20
CA CYS A 637 -10.60 18.82 -21.06
C CYS A 637 -11.57 17.63 -21.13
N SER A 638 -11.04 16.44 -21.38
CA SER A 638 -11.84 15.21 -21.34
C SER A 638 -12.21 14.90 -19.89
N THR A 639 -13.48 14.60 -19.62
CA THR A 639 -13.98 14.33 -18.25
C THR A 639 -13.38 13.07 -17.64
N HIS A 640 -13.17 12.03 -18.45
CA HIS A 640 -12.50 10.79 -18.03
C HIS A 640 -11.08 10.70 -18.59
N HIS A 641 -10.97 10.54 -19.91
CA HIS A 641 -9.70 10.56 -20.67
C HIS A 641 -10.02 10.76 -22.16
N PRO A 642 -9.06 11.17 -23.00
CA PRO A 642 -9.35 11.57 -24.39
C PRO A 642 -9.70 10.41 -25.34
N PHE A 643 -9.62 9.16 -24.87
CA PHE A 643 -9.98 7.97 -25.67
C PHE A 643 -11.46 7.53 -25.52
N THR A 644 -12.25 8.24 -24.71
CA THR A 644 -13.66 7.89 -24.45
C THR A 644 -14.52 8.18 -25.68
N ALA A 645 -15.35 7.23 -26.08
CA ALA A 645 -16.29 7.41 -27.18
C ALA A 645 -17.51 8.24 -26.76
N PRO A 646 -18.08 9.07 -27.65
CA PRO A 646 -19.40 9.64 -27.45
C PRO A 646 -20.46 8.53 -27.39
N LYS A 647 -21.49 8.72 -26.57
CA LYS A 647 -22.62 7.79 -26.45
C LYS A 647 -23.29 7.59 -27.82
N PRO A 648 -23.71 6.36 -28.19
CA PRO A 648 -24.40 6.14 -29.46
C PRO A 648 -25.67 6.98 -29.60
N GLY A 649 -25.96 7.47 -30.81
CA GLY A 649 -27.17 8.26 -31.11
C GLY A 649 -27.06 9.77 -30.86
N GLN A 650 -25.89 10.27 -30.43
CA GLN A 650 -25.62 11.70 -30.29
C GLN A 650 -25.42 12.40 -31.66
N ASP A 651 -25.75 13.68 -31.73
CA ASP A 651 -25.38 14.55 -32.87
C ASP A 651 -23.89 14.90 -32.80
N LEU A 652 -23.07 14.16 -33.55
CA LEU A 652 -21.61 14.30 -33.54
C LEU A 652 -21.13 15.65 -34.10
N SER A 653 -21.95 16.42 -34.83
CA SER A 653 -21.58 17.76 -35.29
C SER A 653 -21.28 18.71 -34.12
N LYS A 654 -21.90 18.45 -32.95
CA LYS A 654 -21.66 19.19 -31.72
C LYS A 654 -20.27 19.01 -31.15
N LEU A 655 -19.51 17.97 -31.51
CA LEU A 655 -18.10 17.88 -31.13
C LEU A 655 -17.30 19.11 -31.57
N ILE A 656 -17.68 19.73 -32.69
CA ILE A 656 -17.03 20.92 -33.23
C ILE A 656 -17.75 22.20 -32.78
N THR A 657 -19.09 22.21 -32.78
CA THR A 657 -19.87 23.43 -32.53
C THR A 657 -20.14 23.71 -31.05
N ASN A 658 -20.41 22.67 -30.24
CA ASN A 658 -20.64 22.78 -28.80
C ASN A 658 -20.28 21.47 -28.06
N PRO A 659 -18.98 21.17 -27.87
CA PRO A 659 -18.52 19.88 -27.35
C PRO A 659 -19.01 19.55 -25.93
N ILE A 660 -19.35 20.57 -25.13
CA ILE A 660 -19.85 20.41 -23.75
C ILE A 660 -21.22 19.69 -23.72
N ASP A 661 -21.97 19.73 -24.82
CA ASP A 661 -23.28 19.07 -24.89
C ASP A 661 -23.18 17.56 -25.10
N ILE A 662 -22.04 17.07 -25.60
CA ILE A 662 -21.86 15.66 -25.93
C ILE A 662 -21.73 14.82 -24.65
N ILE A 663 -22.48 13.73 -24.60
CA ILE A 663 -22.41 12.73 -23.53
C ILE A 663 -21.42 11.65 -23.94
N GLY A 664 -20.50 11.30 -23.03
CA GLY A 664 -19.59 10.18 -23.17
C GLY A 664 -20.24 8.85 -22.78
N ASP A 665 -19.82 7.76 -23.41
CA ASP A 665 -20.20 6.39 -23.02
C ASP A 665 -19.34 5.93 -21.84
N HIS A 666 -19.42 6.70 -20.75
CA HIS A 666 -18.61 6.61 -19.54
C HIS A 666 -19.48 6.16 -18.37
N TYR A 667 -18.93 5.31 -17.52
CA TYR A 667 -19.61 4.69 -16.39
C TYR A 667 -18.66 4.49 -15.21
N ASP A 668 -19.09 4.95 -14.04
CA ASP A 668 -18.36 4.84 -12.78
C ASP A 668 -19.11 3.96 -11.79
N LEU A 669 -18.35 3.14 -11.07
CA LEU A 669 -18.87 2.35 -9.96
C LEU A 669 -18.59 3.07 -8.65
N VAL A 670 -19.67 3.39 -7.93
CA VAL A 670 -19.61 4.09 -6.66
C VAL A 670 -20.10 3.15 -5.55
N ILE A 671 -19.30 3.03 -4.50
CA ILE A 671 -19.65 2.29 -3.29
C ILE A 671 -19.59 3.24 -2.10
N ASN A 672 -20.70 3.41 -1.38
CA ASN A 672 -20.75 4.22 -0.16
C ASN A 672 -20.20 5.66 -0.35
N GLY A 673 -20.50 6.29 -1.49
CA GLY A 673 -19.99 7.62 -1.83
C GLY A 673 -18.51 7.68 -2.25
N VAL A 674 -17.90 6.52 -2.50
CA VAL A 674 -16.52 6.39 -2.96
C VAL A 674 -16.53 5.79 -4.37
N GLU A 675 -16.01 6.53 -5.34
CA GLU A 675 -15.73 6.03 -6.69
C GLU A 675 -14.62 4.97 -6.61
N VAL A 676 -15.00 3.69 -6.74
CA VAL A 676 -14.06 2.56 -6.63
C VAL A 676 -13.49 2.13 -7.98
N GLY A 677 -14.05 2.61 -9.08
CA GLY A 677 -13.55 2.37 -10.42
C GLY A 677 -14.39 3.06 -11.48
N GLY A 678 -13.83 3.15 -12.69
CA GLY A 678 -14.44 3.82 -13.82
C GLY A 678 -14.00 3.21 -15.14
N GLY A 679 -14.78 3.46 -16.19
CA GLY A 679 -14.47 2.97 -17.52
C GLY A 679 -15.37 3.54 -18.59
N SER A 680 -15.03 3.29 -19.85
CA SER A 680 -15.81 3.76 -20.97
C SER A 680 -15.68 2.83 -22.17
N ARG A 681 -16.63 2.96 -23.10
CA ARG A 681 -16.39 2.51 -24.48
C ARG A 681 -15.35 3.42 -25.13
N ARG A 682 -14.44 2.83 -25.91
CA ARG A 682 -13.33 3.55 -26.52
C ARG A 682 -13.62 3.98 -27.94
N ILE A 683 -12.96 5.06 -28.35
CA ILE A 683 -12.82 5.42 -29.75
C ILE A 683 -11.91 4.37 -30.39
N HIS A 684 -12.44 3.61 -31.36
CA HIS A 684 -11.71 2.54 -32.03
C HIS A 684 -11.25 2.92 -33.45
N THR A 685 -11.61 4.11 -33.94
CA THR A 685 -11.22 4.59 -35.27
C THR A 685 -10.20 5.73 -35.17
N SER A 686 -9.14 5.67 -35.98
CA SER A 686 -8.07 6.68 -35.97
C SER A 686 -8.59 8.07 -36.31
N ASP A 687 -9.44 8.20 -37.33
CA ASP A 687 -9.96 9.50 -37.80
C ASP A 687 -10.75 10.23 -36.71
N MET A 688 -11.57 9.50 -35.94
CA MET A 688 -12.32 10.08 -34.83
C MET A 688 -11.37 10.51 -33.71
N GLN A 689 -10.38 9.69 -33.37
CA GLN A 689 -9.42 10.03 -32.32
C GLN A 689 -8.56 11.25 -32.69
N GLU A 690 -8.15 11.36 -33.96
CA GLU A 690 -7.45 12.54 -34.48
C GLU A 690 -8.32 13.80 -34.46
N LEU A 691 -9.61 13.70 -34.82
CA LEU A 691 -10.57 14.80 -34.72
C LEU A 691 -10.70 15.29 -33.27
N ILE A 692 -10.82 14.38 -32.30
CA ILE A 692 -10.87 14.75 -30.87
C ILE A 692 -9.59 15.48 -30.45
N PHE A 693 -8.41 14.96 -30.80
CA PHE A 693 -7.15 15.59 -30.40
C PHE A 693 -6.94 16.96 -31.04
N LYS A 694 -7.16 17.05 -32.36
CA LYS A 694 -6.80 18.23 -33.15
C LYS A 694 -7.88 19.31 -33.10
N ASP A 695 -9.13 18.94 -33.34
CA ASP A 695 -10.19 19.91 -33.61
C ASP A 695 -10.99 20.24 -32.34
N VAL A 696 -11.17 19.26 -31.45
CA VAL A 696 -11.92 19.44 -30.18
C VAL A 696 -11.02 19.93 -29.06
N LEU A 697 -9.99 19.17 -28.71
CA LEU A 697 -9.06 19.51 -27.61
C LEU A 697 -8.01 20.54 -28.04
N LYS A 698 -7.81 20.75 -29.35
CA LYS A 698 -6.81 21.69 -29.90
C LYS A 698 -5.41 21.44 -29.35
N MET A 699 -5.02 20.17 -29.34
CA MET A 699 -3.67 19.75 -28.98
C MET A 699 -2.68 20.20 -30.06
N LYS A 700 -1.45 20.52 -29.63
CA LYS A 700 -0.37 20.86 -30.56
C LYS A 700 0.02 19.63 -31.40
N PRO A 701 0.42 19.78 -32.68
CA PRO A 701 0.82 18.66 -33.53
C PRO A 701 1.89 17.77 -32.91
N GLU A 702 2.87 18.35 -32.21
CA GLU A 702 3.94 17.60 -31.55
C GLU A 702 3.41 16.69 -30.44
N ARG A 703 2.32 17.09 -29.76
CA ARG A 703 1.67 16.28 -28.72
C ARG A 703 0.78 15.20 -29.29
N ILE A 704 0.22 15.40 -30.49
CA ILE A 704 -0.52 14.35 -31.19
C ILE A 704 0.43 13.24 -31.63
N GLU A 705 1.64 13.60 -32.07
CA GLU A 705 2.68 12.64 -32.45
C GLU A 705 3.10 11.72 -31.28
N ASP A 706 2.95 12.17 -30.04
CA ASP A 706 3.17 11.33 -28.86
C ASP A 706 2.24 10.09 -28.85
N PHE A 707 1.07 10.15 -29.50
CA PHE A 707 0.10 9.06 -29.61
C PHE A 707 0.16 8.30 -30.94
N ARG A 708 1.21 8.50 -31.75
CA ARG A 708 1.27 7.94 -33.10
C ARG A 708 1.14 6.41 -33.14
N HIS A 709 1.72 5.72 -32.16
CA HIS A 709 1.62 4.26 -32.02
C HIS A 709 0.20 3.78 -31.76
N LEU A 710 -0.56 4.51 -30.93
CA LEU A 710 -1.97 4.21 -30.66
C LEU A 710 -2.81 4.41 -31.92
N LEU A 711 -2.69 5.58 -32.55
CA LEU A 711 -3.45 5.90 -33.76
C LEU A 711 -3.14 4.92 -34.91
N GLY A 712 -1.87 4.52 -35.05
CA GLY A 712 -1.47 3.47 -36.00
C GLY A 712 -2.16 2.13 -35.72
N ALA A 713 -2.24 1.72 -34.45
CA ALA A 713 -2.98 0.51 -34.06
C ALA A 713 -4.49 0.64 -34.34
N LEU A 714 -5.10 1.79 -34.05
CA LEU A 714 -6.52 2.04 -34.35
C LEU A 714 -6.81 1.94 -35.85
N SER A 715 -5.93 2.48 -36.70
CA SER A 715 -6.05 2.43 -38.16
C SER A 715 -5.92 1.02 -38.77
N SER A 716 -5.38 0.07 -38.00
CA SER A 716 -5.11 -1.31 -38.46
C SER A 716 -6.29 -2.27 -38.25
N GLY A 717 -7.52 -1.75 -38.21
CA GLY A 717 -8.73 -2.55 -38.00
C GLY A 717 -9.01 -2.85 -36.53
N CYS A 718 -8.81 -1.88 -35.63
CA CYS A 718 -9.12 -2.06 -34.22
C CYS A 718 -10.62 -2.30 -33.99
N PRO A 719 -11.01 -3.36 -33.25
CA PRO A 719 -12.42 -3.66 -33.00
C PRO A 719 -13.03 -2.61 -32.05
N PRO A 720 -14.36 -2.41 -32.08
CA PRO A 720 -15.05 -1.73 -30.99
C PRO A 720 -14.69 -2.40 -29.66
N HIS A 721 -14.28 -1.62 -28.67
CA HIS A 721 -13.85 -2.17 -27.38
C HIS A 721 -14.24 -1.23 -26.25
N ALA A 722 -14.36 -1.79 -25.06
CA ALA A 722 -14.72 -1.09 -23.85
C ALA A 722 -13.96 -1.71 -22.67
N GLY A 723 -13.73 -0.91 -21.64
CA GLY A 723 -12.96 -1.37 -20.49
C GLY A 723 -13.36 -0.73 -19.19
N PHE A 724 -12.65 -1.13 -18.15
CA PHE A 724 -12.86 -0.67 -16.79
C PHE A 724 -11.56 -0.76 -16.00
N ALA A 725 -11.41 0.09 -14.99
CA ALA A 725 -10.33 0.04 -14.03
C ALA A 725 -10.90 0.14 -12.62
N LEU A 726 -10.72 -0.90 -11.82
CA LEU A 726 -11.05 -0.89 -10.39
C LEU A 726 -9.83 -0.44 -9.60
N GLY A 727 -9.94 0.63 -8.83
CA GLY A 727 -8.94 1.04 -7.85
C GLY A 727 -8.89 0.01 -6.72
N PHE A 728 -8.03 -1.00 -6.83
CA PHE A 728 -8.03 -2.15 -5.94
C PHE A 728 -7.73 -1.76 -4.50
N ASP A 729 -6.83 -0.79 -4.28
CA ASP A 729 -6.53 -0.24 -2.96
C ASP A 729 -7.76 0.42 -2.32
N ARG A 730 -8.48 1.23 -3.10
CA ARG A 730 -9.68 1.93 -2.64
C ARG A 730 -10.83 0.97 -2.37
N LEU A 731 -11.04 0.00 -3.25
CA LEU A 731 -12.01 -1.07 -3.05
C LEU A 731 -11.74 -1.82 -1.73
N MET A 732 -10.49 -2.23 -1.49
CA MET A 732 -10.13 -2.90 -0.24
C MET A 732 -10.32 -2.01 0.99
N ALA A 733 -10.02 -0.72 0.91
CA ALA A 733 -10.25 0.23 2.00
C ALA A 733 -11.76 0.33 2.33
N VAL A 734 -12.61 0.51 1.31
CA VAL A 734 -14.07 0.57 1.47
C VAL A 734 -14.62 -0.73 2.07
N LEU A 735 -14.25 -1.90 1.53
CA LEU A 735 -14.74 -3.20 2.00
C LEU A 735 -14.25 -3.56 3.42
N THR A 736 -13.17 -2.94 3.89
CA THR A 736 -12.65 -3.14 5.25
C THR A 736 -13.02 -2.00 6.21
N GLY A 737 -13.87 -1.07 5.76
CA GLY A 737 -14.33 0.07 6.56
C GLY A 737 -13.19 1.01 6.97
N ARG A 738 -12.21 1.24 6.09
CA ARG A 738 -11.08 2.14 6.33
C ARG A 738 -11.22 3.40 5.48
N ASN A 739 -10.92 4.54 6.09
CA ASN A 739 -10.92 5.84 5.42
C ASN A 739 -9.63 6.09 4.62
N SER A 740 -8.58 5.31 4.87
CA SER A 740 -7.26 5.48 4.26
C SER A 740 -6.83 4.21 3.53
N VAL A 741 -6.35 4.37 2.29
CA VAL A 741 -5.78 3.24 1.52
C VAL A 741 -4.47 2.72 2.13
N ARG A 742 -3.84 3.51 3.01
CA ARG A 742 -2.61 3.11 3.73
C ARG A 742 -2.83 1.88 4.64
N ASP A 743 -4.07 1.67 5.08
CA ASP A 743 -4.43 0.55 5.95
C ASP A 743 -4.53 -0.79 5.23
N VAL A 744 -4.54 -0.77 3.90
CA VAL A 744 -4.62 -1.97 3.05
C VAL A 744 -3.40 -2.15 2.15
N ILE A 745 -2.37 -1.32 2.35
CA ILE A 745 -1.08 -1.38 1.66
C ILE A 745 0.00 -1.79 2.66
N ALA A 746 0.88 -2.72 2.27
CA ALA A 746 1.89 -3.25 3.18
C ALA A 746 2.89 -2.17 3.65
N PHE A 747 3.43 -1.38 2.73
CA PHE A 747 4.37 -0.29 3.01
C PHE A 747 3.91 0.98 2.29
N PRO A 748 2.96 1.73 2.88
CA PRO A 748 2.41 2.94 2.25
C PRO A 748 3.35 4.14 2.39
N LYS A 749 3.20 5.11 1.49
CA LYS A 749 3.82 6.43 1.58
C LYS A 749 2.99 7.37 2.47
N THR A 750 3.65 8.31 3.13
CA THR A 750 3.02 9.39 3.92
C THR A 750 2.32 10.41 3.01
N ALA A 751 1.73 11.46 3.61
CA ALA A 751 1.12 12.55 2.84
C ALA A 751 2.14 13.37 2.06
N ASP A 752 3.41 13.33 2.46
CA ASP A 752 4.52 14.00 1.78
C ASP A 752 5.19 13.11 0.71
N GLY A 753 4.63 11.92 0.46
CA GLY A 753 5.18 10.96 -0.51
C GLY A 753 6.36 10.16 0.00
N GLU A 754 6.66 10.24 1.29
CA GLU A 754 7.81 9.58 1.90
C GLU A 754 7.48 8.15 2.35
N ASP A 755 8.42 7.24 2.16
CA ASP A 755 8.44 5.96 2.85
C ASP A 755 9.26 6.11 4.12
N LYS A 756 8.59 6.23 5.27
CA LYS A 756 9.26 6.33 6.57
C LYS A 756 9.95 5.03 7.00
N PHE A 757 9.53 3.87 6.49
CA PHE A 757 10.13 2.59 6.88
C PHE A 757 11.57 2.48 6.37
N VAL A 758 11.81 2.85 5.11
CA VAL A 758 13.16 2.83 4.51
C VAL A 758 13.83 4.20 4.39
N GLY A 759 13.11 5.28 4.73
CA GLY A 759 13.60 6.65 4.61
C GLY A 759 13.74 7.10 3.15
N SER A 760 12.76 6.79 2.29
CA SER A 760 12.75 7.23 0.89
C SER A 760 11.77 8.40 0.67
N PRO A 761 11.99 9.27 -0.33
CA PRO A 761 13.14 9.31 -1.25
C PRO A 761 14.44 9.74 -0.57
N THR A 762 15.58 9.46 -1.21
CA THR A 762 16.92 9.84 -0.71
C THR A 762 17.62 10.79 -1.67
N TRP A 763 18.54 11.60 -1.15
CA TRP A 763 19.41 12.44 -1.96
C TRP A 763 20.28 11.62 -2.94
N LEU A 764 20.33 12.08 -4.19
CA LEU A 764 21.26 11.54 -5.19
C LEU A 764 22.65 12.14 -4.98
N ASN A 765 23.68 11.31 -5.05
CA ASN A 765 25.07 11.79 -5.03
C ASN A 765 25.54 12.24 -6.43
N GLU A 766 26.68 12.93 -6.48
CA GLU A 766 27.23 13.49 -7.73
C GLU A 766 27.52 12.42 -8.79
N ASP A 767 28.01 11.25 -8.40
CA ASP A 767 28.28 10.15 -9.34
C ASP A 767 26.99 9.59 -9.96
N GLN A 768 25.91 9.47 -9.16
CA GLN A 768 24.59 9.09 -9.64
C GLN A 768 24.03 10.14 -10.61
N LEU A 769 24.07 11.41 -10.24
CA LEU A 769 23.61 12.51 -11.11
C LEU A 769 24.37 12.54 -12.44
N LYS A 770 25.71 12.42 -12.38
CA LYS A 770 26.58 12.36 -13.56
C LYS A 770 26.27 11.18 -14.47
N THR A 771 25.97 10.01 -13.89
CA THR A 771 25.59 8.79 -14.63
C THR A 771 24.36 9.02 -15.52
N TYR A 772 23.44 9.88 -15.08
CA TYR A 772 22.21 10.21 -15.81
C TYR A 772 22.26 11.56 -16.52
N HIS A 773 23.43 12.21 -16.57
CA HIS A 773 23.60 13.54 -17.17
C HIS A 773 22.72 14.63 -16.54
N LEU A 774 22.42 14.51 -15.25
CA LEU A 774 21.59 15.45 -14.51
C LEU A 774 22.43 16.40 -13.64
N LYS A 775 21.88 17.59 -13.36
CA LYS A 775 22.42 18.55 -12.39
C LYS A 775 21.24 19.19 -11.66
N ILE A 776 21.33 19.30 -10.34
CA ILE A 776 20.34 20.01 -9.52
C ILE A 776 20.59 21.51 -9.71
N THR A 777 19.55 22.27 -10.07
CA THR A 777 19.65 23.71 -10.39
C THR A 777 19.51 24.60 -9.16
N ASP A 778 18.80 24.14 -8.13
CA ASP A 778 18.41 24.97 -7.00
C ASP A 778 19.32 24.68 -5.79
N THR A 779 19.96 25.72 -5.25
CA THR A 779 20.69 25.63 -3.99
C THR A 779 19.71 25.67 -2.83
N MET A 780 19.13 24.54 -2.45
CA MET A 780 18.61 24.39 -1.09
C MET A 780 19.79 24.09 -0.15
N SER A 781 19.87 24.82 0.96
CA SER A 781 20.86 24.57 2.01
C SER A 781 20.77 23.12 2.45
N MET A 782 21.84 22.36 2.21
CA MET A 782 21.90 20.96 2.61
C MET A 782 21.76 20.85 4.12
N THR A 783 20.55 20.53 4.60
CA THR A 783 20.43 19.84 5.88
C THR A 783 20.69 18.38 5.56
N PRO A 784 21.84 17.80 5.97
CA PRO A 784 22.04 16.37 5.81
C PRO A 784 20.85 15.66 6.46
N SER A 785 20.30 14.64 5.77
CA SER A 785 19.30 13.76 6.38
C SER A 785 19.78 13.41 7.79
N PRO A 786 18.92 13.52 8.83
CA PRO A 786 19.32 13.08 10.15
C PRO A 786 19.84 11.66 9.99
N ALA A 787 21.07 11.42 10.44
CA ALA A 787 21.60 10.08 10.53
C ALA A 787 20.51 9.25 11.20
N VAL A 788 20.13 8.12 10.61
CA VAL A 788 19.20 7.17 11.22
C VAL A 788 19.70 6.97 12.64
N SER A 789 18.97 7.55 13.58
CA SER A 789 19.26 7.47 14.99
C SER A 789 18.97 6.03 15.34
N VAL A 790 19.98 5.17 15.24
CA VAL A 790 20.04 3.96 16.04
C VAL A 790 20.18 4.44 17.48
N LYS A 791 19.04 4.83 18.08
CA LYS A 791 18.95 4.92 19.53
C LYS A 791 19.05 3.48 20.01
N ALA A 792 20.16 3.23 20.69
CA ALA A 792 20.54 1.97 21.31
C ALA A 792 19.61 1.58 22.45
#